data_AF-A0A1N6PDR0-F1
#
_entry.id   AF-A0A1N6PDR0-F1
#
_cell.length_a   1.000
_cell.length_b   1.000
_cell.length_c   1.000
_cell.angle_alpha   90.00
_cell.angle_beta   90.00
_cell.angle_gamma   90.00
#
_symmetry.space_group_name_H-M   'P 1'
#
loop_
_entity.id
_entity.type
_entity.pdbx_description
1 polymer ?
#
loop_
_entity_poly.entity_id
_entity_poly.type
_entity_poly.pdbx_seq_one_letter_code
_entity_poly.pdbx_strand_id
1 'polypeptide(L)'
;MRFVALLLTLLTLSLHAQEMSSGLIIDKSGESLVSANLSAGSVSRVSKADGKPLAEVQLGGDLRQIAQGSDGNWLVSDYSGDRLLLLGADLTLKRAIPTGHRPYGVLFDPQHRWYWVTLFEAGRLQAYDESGERVLDAATGETPRGLALTDEGRLLVTHSMTGKLSIYALGHGAISALPAPTVITLAETRSATATDSQGLPRLLDTIALSPDGSEAWLPHVLWSFSHPFQFQSTVFPAISVIDLDTNQERVDERKQLFLQINIPSVGNRSQIVSNPYAARFAGDGSKVFVTLAGSEDLLVFDLSRSGKQNSNRHRRKKFQGGAKATQLLRHLPGQNPRDLLVDGDHIYVHNAMGHDLTRLSTGGAAAFARVTVDTPHFATLVTHDPRPAALVRGERLFHLGNTAANTRFPMAGDNWMSCSSCHLDGFNFTNRYLMAAHRQSKADNAINGHVNMMNMVAGDFIGEYLRMSQQTQGGMGHDTRDGAEPVDPSHPQPEVKAMMEDLHSFVTADGNLPYLATWLRLDAPRSDPAKAPVSHPKEWLNSASCQSCHAEAFADWSDTNHRLMGNSHPYYKVVQALARQTEGEEFGQWCQGCHMPQQIMTGQKSLPAGSHMFEQGGASLIAAQRKGESVVEEGTGCFFCHRITRIEDAGGNAALTVNLKDRERYVFEDAQGGSVAHWLAERQINARPAAHKTSYQQDFYRDAALCKSCHNEFSPGTGANIVNTWEEWAGSPYATSERVDERRTCIDCHMNPNPGNGGAAVPGRSTENGPLKARLYRHNFTGAQHQLVGLRNPELEAESIALLKSSASLTARLEDGQLVVRVTNVGAGHALPTGVADFRELWLEISVKNGAGDTVLQSGQPVDGAVPADAHMFRKVFGDSDGKPVGLRFWRYAKLLEDTRIPAKGWRDERYPLPNGVSGPLDVEIKLNFRTYPKWVNDAVRAAEPTLPEPPILTLNQLHLTLES
;
A
#
# COMPACT_ATOMS: atom_id res chain seq x y z
N MET A 1 37.91 -45.77 -52.85
CA MET A 1 38.76 -45.52 -51.66
C MET A 1 39.52 -44.23 -51.89
N ARG A 2 39.61 -43.25 -51.00
CA ARG A 2 39.03 -42.96 -49.67
C ARG A 2 39.58 -41.55 -49.33
N PHE A 3 38.70 -40.62 -48.91
CA PHE A 3 38.86 -39.69 -47.77
C PHE A 3 40.06 -38.69 -47.78
N VAL A 4 39.97 -37.38 -47.46
CA VAL A 4 38.98 -36.54 -46.75
C VAL A 4 39.42 -35.08 -46.93
N ALA A 5 38.44 -34.20 -47.13
CA ALA A 5 38.56 -32.76 -46.92
C ALA A 5 38.54 -32.46 -45.41
N LEU A 6 39.46 -31.63 -44.91
CA LEU A 6 39.47 -31.25 -43.49
C LEU A 6 39.52 -29.72 -43.31
N LEU A 7 38.39 -29.24 -42.77
CA LEU A 7 38.20 -28.09 -41.87
C LEU A 7 38.40 -26.66 -42.42
N LEU A 8 37.34 -26.14 -43.07
CA LEU A 8 36.82 -24.83 -42.67
C LEU A 8 36.13 -25.03 -41.32
N THR A 9 36.76 -24.60 -40.24
CA THR A 9 36.08 -24.34 -38.98
C THR A 9 35.09 -23.19 -39.19
N LEU A 10 33.83 -23.55 -39.46
CA LEU A 10 32.67 -22.72 -39.17
C LEU A 10 32.72 -22.37 -37.68
N LEU A 11 33.26 -21.19 -37.36
CA LEU A 11 32.77 -20.43 -36.21
C LEU A 11 31.37 -19.95 -36.57
N THR A 12 30.39 -20.84 -36.48
CA THR A 12 29.05 -20.41 -36.11
C THR A 12 29.19 -19.91 -34.68
N LEU A 13 29.34 -18.60 -34.52
CA LEU A 13 28.93 -17.95 -33.29
C LEU A 13 27.47 -18.36 -33.11
N SER A 14 27.22 -19.34 -32.26
CA SER A 14 25.90 -19.51 -31.68
C SER A 14 25.61 -18.17 -31.00
N LEU A 15 24.80 -17.32 -31.62
CA LEU A 15 24.20 -16.18 -30.94
C LEU A 15 23.39 -16.82 -29.80
N HIS A 16 23.97 -16.81 -28.60
CA HIS A 16 23.19 -17.08 -27.41
C HIS A 16 22.31 -15.83 -27.23
N ALA A 17 21.01 -16.04 -27.11
CA ALA A 17 20.04 -14.97 -27.04
C ALA A 17 19.77 -14.70 -25.57
N GLN A 18 20.13 -13.50 -25.12
CA GLN A 18 19.72 -13.00 -23.82
C GLN A 18 18.20 -12.91 -23.79
N GLU A 19 17.61 -13.39 -22.70
CA GLU A 19 16.16 -13.43 -22.53
C GLU A 19 15.73 -12.32 -21.56
N MET A 20 14.60 -11.68 -21.83
CA MET A 20 14.00 -10.64 -20.99
C MET A 20 12.51 -10.90 -20.88
N SER A 21 11.92 -10.68 -19.70
CA SER A 21 10.46 -10.74 -19.57
C SER A 21 9.82 -9.67 -20.46
N SER A 22 8.79 -10.06 -21.20
CA SER A 22 8.09 -9.20 -22.16
C SER A 22 6.59 -9.49 -22.18
N GLY A 23 5.80 -8.48 -22.52
CA GLY A 23 4.37 -8.59 -22.84
C GLY A 23 4.10 -8.82 -24.33
N LEU A 24 5.10 -8.61 -25.19
CA LEU A 24 5.04 -8.80 -26.64
C LEU A 24 6.27 -9.59 -27.09
N ILE A 25 6.10 -10.73 -27.76
CA ILE A 25 7.23 -11.53 -28.26
C ILE A 25 7.00 -12.00 -29.70
N ILE A 26 8.10 -12.27 -30.41
CA ILE A 26 8.08 -12.97 -31.70
C ILE A 26 8.04 -14.46 -31.40
N ASP A 27 7.16 -15.20 -32.07
CA ASP A 27 7.14 -16.65 -31.92
C ASP A 27 8.40 -17.31 -32.50
N LYS A 28 8.67 -18.55 -32.09
CA LYS A 28 9.86 -19.29 -32.56
C LYS A 28 9.91 -19.52 -34.07
N SER A 29 8.79 -19.44 -34.79
CA SER A 29 8.80 -19.51 -36.26
C SER A 29 9.35 -18.23 -36.89
N GLY A 30 9.30 -17.11 -36.18
CA GLY A 30 9.65 -15.79 -36.68
C GLY A 30 8.58 -15.15 -37.56
N GLU A 31 7.42 -15.79 -37.74
CA GLU A 31 6.37 -15.37 -38.66
C GLU A 31 5.27 -14.54 -37.98
N SER A 32 5.12 -14.64 -36.65
CA SER A 32 4.04 -13.98 -35.92
C SER A 32 4.49 -13.26 -34.64
N LEU A 33 3.73 -12.24 -34.27
CA LEU A 33 3.87 -11.51 -33.02
C LEU A 33 2.76 -11.97 -32.07
N VAL A 34 3.10 -12.22 -30.80
CA VAL A 34 2.16 -12.65 -29.76
C VAL A 34 2.20 -11.67 -28.60
N SER A 35 1.02 -11.20 -28.17
CA SER A 35 0.87 -10.18 -27.12
C SER A 35 -0.05 -10.68 -26.00
N ALA A 36 0.31 -10.37 -24.75
CA ALA A 36 -0.57 -10.43 -23.60
C ALA A 36 -1.22 -9.06 -23.38
N ASN A 37 -2.55 -8.99 -23.43
CA ASN A 37 -3.28 -7.73 -23.58
C ASN A 37 -3.78 -7.15 -22.24
N LEU A 38 -2.95 -7.23 -21.19
CA LEU A 38 -3.14 -6.63 -19.87
C LEU A 38 -4.58 -6.79 -19.35
N SER A 39 -5.18 -5.68 -18.91
CA SER A 39 -6.51 -5.62 -18.32
C SER A 39 -7.65 -6.05 -19.27
N ALA A 40 -7.42 -6.11 -20.59
CA ALA A 40 -8.42 -6.66 -21.52
C ALA A 40 -8.55 -8.18 -21.38
N GLY A 41 -7.57 -8.85 -20.77
CA GLY A 41 -7.67 -10.26 -20.40
C GLY A 41 -7.58 -11.23 -21.60
N SER A 42 -6.96 -10.83 -22.71
CA SER A 42 -6.80 -11.66 -23.90
C SER A 42 -5.33 -11.85 -24.30
N VAL A 43 -5.08 -12.90 -25.10
CA VAL A 43 -3.80 -13.12 -25.78
C VAL A 43 -4.04 -13.11 -27.28
N SER A 44 -3.24 -12.35 -28.02
CA SER A 44 -3.42 -12.17 -29.47
C SER A 44 -2.18 -12.57 -30.24
N ARG A 45 -2.40 -13.18 -31.40
CA ARG A 45 -1.39 -13.51 -32.40
C ARG A 45 -1.70 -12.78 -33.69
N VAL A 46 -0.71 -12.07 -34.22
CA VAL A 46 -0.82 -11.31 -35.47
C VAL A 46 0.35 -11.65 -36.40
N SER A 47 0.12 -11.55 -37.71
CA SER A 47 1.15 -11.76 -38.73
C SER A 47 2.23 -10.68 -38.63
N LYS A 48 3.50 -11.08 -38.56
CA LYS A 48 4.62 -10.12 -38.52
C LYS A 48 4.82 -9.40 -39.86
N ALA A 49 4.44 -10.05 -40.96
CA ALA A 49 4.63 -9.53 -42.31
C ALA A 49 3.71 -8.34 -42.62
N ASP A 50 2.43 -8.46 -42.25
CA ASP A 50 1.39 -7.51 -42.66
C ASP A 50 0.42 -7.08 -41.54
N GLY A 51 0.63 -7.55 -40.30
CA GLY A 51 -0.13 -7.12 -39.13
C GLY A 51 -1.54 -7.71 -39.04
N LYS A 52 -1.91 -8.61 -39.95
CA LYS A 52 -3.24 -9.23 -39.94
C LYS A 52 -3.45 -10.06 -38.67
N PRO A 53 -4.63 -9.96 -38.02
CA PRO A 53 -4.95 -10.81 -36.88
C PRO A 53 -5.03 -12.27 -37.32
N LEU A 54 -4.36 -13.15 -36.57
CA LEU A 54 -4.35 -14.59 -36.80
C LEU A 54 -5.19 -15.32 -35.74
N ALA A 55 -5.10 -14.88 -34.48
CA ALA A 55 -5.92 -15.38 -33.38
C ALA A 55 -6.03 -14.34 -32.26
N GLU A 56 -7.14 -14.34 -31.54
CA GLU A 56 -7.30 -13.69 -30.24
C GLU A 56 -8.08 -14.64 -29.35
N VAL A 57 -7.59 -14.87 -28.12
CA VAL A 57 -8.25 -15.73 -27.13
C VAL A 57 -8.55 -14.92 -25.88
N GLN A 58 -9.84 -14.78 -25.57
CA GLN A 58 -10.31 -14.15 -24.34
C GLN A 58 -10.21 -15.14 -23.17
N LEU A 59 -9.41 -14.81 -22.16
CA LEU A 59 -9.15 -15.65 -20.99
C LEU A 59 -9.63 -14.99 -19.67
N GLY A 60 -9.83 -13.68 -19.70
CA GLY A 60 -10.15 -12.85 -18.53
C GLY A 60 -8.91 -12.52 -17.70
N GLY A 61 -9.12 -11.81 -16.58
CA GLY A 61 -8.03 -11.40 -15.69
C GLY A 61 -7.20 -10.24 -16.24
N ASP A 62 -5.98 -10.12 -15.76
CA ASP A 62 -5.03 -9.05 -16.12
C ASP A 62 -3.71 -9.65 -16.62
N LEU A 63 -3.60 -9.84 -17.93
CA LEU A 63 -2.55 -10.64 -18.57
C LEU A 63 -1.30 -9.81 -18.92
N ARG A 64 -0.28 -9.85 -18.06
CA ARG A 64 0.85 -8.90 -18.12
C ARG A 64 2.03 -9.33 -18.99
N GLN A 65 2.56 -10.53 -18.78
CA GLN A 65 3.79 -11.02 -19.43
C GLN A 65 3.58 -12.43 -19.99
N ILE A 66 4.35 -12.77 -21.01
CA ILE A 66 4.25 -14.03 -21.75
C ILE A 66 5.64 -14.54 -22.15
N ALA A 67 5.85 -15.86 -22.06
CA ALA A 67 7.05 -16.51 -22.56
C ALA A 67 6.70 -17.82 -23.29
N GLN A 68 7.52 -18.19 -24.29
CA GLN A 68 7.34 -19.42 -25.07
C GLN A 68 8.39 -20.49 -24.72
N GLY A 69 7.92 -21.66 -24.29
CA GLY A 69 8.75 -22.83 -23.98
C GLY A 69 9.37 -23.50 -25.20
N SER A 70 10.31 -24.41 -24.99
CA SER A 70 10.95 -25.21 -26.05
C SER A 70 9.97 -26.16 -26.74
N ASP A 71 8.92 -26.56 -26.03
CA ASP A 71 7.79 -27.33 -26.55
C ASP A 71 6.76 -26.51 -27.36
N GLY A 72 6.96 -25.19 -27.46
CA GLY A 72 6.09 -24.26 -28.19
C GLY A 72 4.88 -23.76 -27.39
N ASN A 73 4.69 -24.25 -26.16
CA ASN A 73 3.64 -23.74 -25.26
C ASN A 73 3.97 -22.35 -24.74
N TRP A 74 2.95 -21.67 -24.24
CA TRP A 74 3.06 -20.33 -23.70
C TRP A 74 2.70 -20.32 -22.23
N LEU A 75 3.47 -19.60 -21.43
CA LEU A 75 3.11 -19.31 -20.06
C LEU A 75 2.81 -17.82 -19.93
N VAL A 76 1.64 -17.49 -19.40
CA VAL A 76 1.15 -16.11 -19.26
C VAL A 76 0.85 -15.80 -17.80
N SER A 77 1.24 -14.63 -17.32
CA SER A 77 0.90 -14.17 -15.97
C SER A 77 -0.48 -13.50 -15.93
N ASP A 78 -1.39 -14.00 -15.11
CA ASP A 78 -2.64 -13.32 -14.74
C ASP A 78 -2.44 -12.63 -13.38
N TYR A 79 -2.11 -11.34 -13.45
CA TYR A 79 -1.63 -10.54 -12.32
C TYR A 79 -2.69 -10.31 -11.25
N SER A 80 -3.93 -10.04 -11.62
CA SER A 80 -5.02 -9.87 -10.65
C SER A 80 -5.67 -11.20 -10.26
N GLY A 81 -5.57 -12.22 -11.11
CA GLY A 81 -6.11 -13.57 -10.86
C GLY A 81 -5.22 -14.50 -10.03
N ASP A 82 -4.07 -14.03 -9.53
CA ASP A 82 -3.14 -14.77 -8.65
C ASP A 82 -2.69 -16.14 -9.22
N ARG A 83 -2.57 -16.22 -10.55
CA ARG A 83 -2.32 -17.46 -11.29
C ARG A 83 -1.52 -17.27 -12.58
N LEU A 84 -0.99 -18.36 -13.10
CA LEU A 84 -0.43 -18.46 -14.45
C LEU A 84 -1.39 -19.22 -15.37
N LEU A 85 -1.36 -18.91 -16.65
CA LEU A 85 -2.09 -19.62 -17.69
C LEU A 85 -1.10 -20.30 -18.62
N LEU A 86 -1.08 -21.63 -18.63
CA LEU A 86 -0.34 -22.43 -19.58
C LEU A 86 -1.21 -22.67 -20.82
N LEU A 87 -0.77 -22.17 -21.96
CA LEU A 87 -1.47 -22.26 -23.24
C LEU A 87 -0.72 -23.19 -24.20
N GLY A 88 -1.44 -23.89 -25.07
CA GLY A 88 -0.87 -24.61 -26.20
C GLY A 88 -0.28 -23.69 -27.25
N ALA A 89 0.48 -24.24 -28.20
CA ALA A 89 1.04 -23.49 -29.32
C ALA A 89 -0.03 -22.77 -30.19
N ASP A 90 -1.28 -23.19 -30.11
CA ASP A 90 -2.47 -22.59 -30.75
C ASP A 90 -3.23 -21.60 -29.83
N LEU A 91 -2.64 -21.25 -28.68
CA LEU A 91 -3.22 -20.40 -27.63
C LEU A 91 -4.40 -21.03 -26.85
N THR A 92 -4.67 -22.32 -27.02
CA THR A 92 -5.70 -23.00 -26.22
C THR A 92 -5.27 -23.12 -24.76
N LEU A 93 -6.15 -22.79 -23.81
CA LEU A 93 -5.85 -22.91 -22.38
C LEU A 93 -5.73 -24.39 -22.00
N LYS A 94 -4.51 -24.82 -21.62
CA LYS A 94 -4.24 -26.17 -21.13
C LYS A 94 -4.44 -26.27 -19.62
N ARG A 95 -3.96 -25.26 -18.87
CA ARG A 95 -3.97 -25.27 -17.41
C ARG A 95 -3.93 -23.87 -16.83
N ALA A 96 -4.74 -23.62 -15.80
CA ALA A 96 -4.56 -22.49 -14.89
C ALA A 96 -3.82 -22.96 -13.63
N ILE A 97 -2.76 -22.26 -13.25
CA ILE A 97 -1.81 -22.68 -12.21
C ILE A 97 -1.80 -21.63 -11.11
N PRO A 98 -2.34 -21.91 -9.91
CA PRO A 98 -2.23 -21.01 -8.76
C PRO A 98 -0.77 -20.80 -8.36
N THR A 99 -0.39 -19.57 -8.03
CA THR A 99 1.02 -19.23 -7.72
C THR A 99 1.23 -18.58 -6.36
N GLY A 100 0.25 -17.78 -5.94
CA GLY A 100 0.37 -16.79 -4.89
C GLY A 100 -0.01 -15.42 -5.46
N HIS A 101 0.23 -14.35 -4.71
CA HIS A 101 -0.32 -13.04 -5.05
C HIS A 101 0.49 -12.28 -6.10
N ARG A 102 -0.21 -11.81 -7.14
CA ARG A 102 0.28 -10.95 -8.23
C ARG A 102 1.50 -11.48 -8.99
N PRO A 103 1.38 -12.61 -9.72
CA PRO A 103 2.42 -13.02 -10.66
C PRO A 103 2.61 -11.95 -11.75
N TYR A 104 3.86 -11.62 -12.08
CA TYR A 104 4.17 -10.58 -13.05
C TYR A 104 5.18 -11.04 -14.11
N GLY A 105 6.48 -10.99 -13.82
CA GLY A 105 7.53 -11.35 -14.78
C GLY A 105 7.43 -12.82 -15.14
N VAL A 106 7.44 -13.14 -16.43
CA VAL A 106 7.57 -14.50 -16.95
C VAL A 106 8.70 -14.50 -17.97
N LEU A 107 9.66 -15.40 -17.79
CA LEU A 107 10.81 -15.57 -18.67
C LEU A 107 11.08 -17.06 -18.84
N PHE A 108 11.37 -17.52 -20.06
CA PHE A 108 11.77 -18.91 -20.29
C PHE A 108 13.30 -19.02 -20.31
N ASP A 109 13.82 -19.97 -19.54
CA ASP A 109 15.22 -20.36 -19.47
C ASP A 109 15.43 -21.58 -20.38
N PRO A 110 16.01 -21.42 -21.58
CA PRO A 110 16.16 -22.50 -22.54
C PRO A 110 17.13 -23.58 -22.08
N GLN A 111 18.05 -23.26 -21.17
CA GLN A 111 19.04 -24.19 -20.68
C GLN A 111 18.44 -25.18 -19.68
N HIS A 112 17.71 -24.67 -18.69
CA HIS A 112 17.07 -25.50 -17.68
C HIS A 112 15.69 -26.00 -18.13
N ARG A 113 15.15 -25.45 -19.23
CA ARG A 113 13.78 -25.68 -19.72
C ARG A 113 12.72 -25.31 -18.69
N TRP A 114 12.94 -24.19 -18.01
CA TRP A 114 12.05 -23.68 -16.96
C TRP A 114 11.50 -22.31 -17.32
N TYR A 115 10.33 -21.98 -16.78
CA TYR A 115 9.83 -20.62 -16.70
C TYR A 115 10.14 -20.04 -15.34
N TRP A 116 10.86 -18.91 -15.31
CA TRP A 116 11.03 -18.08 -14.13
C TRP A 116 9.86 -17.13 -13.97
N VAL A 117 9.33 -17.02 -12.75
CA VAL A 117 8.15 -16.21 -12.44
C VAL A 117 8.35 -15.41 -11.16
N THR A 118 8.16 -14.09 -11.22
CA THR A 118 8.13 -13.23 -10.03
C THR A 118 6.72 -13.09 -9.48
N LEU A 119 6.54 -13.21 -8.17
CA LEU A 119 5.31 -12.85 -7.47
C LEU A 119 5.49 -11.50 -6.77
N PHE A 120 4.89 -10.47 -7.34
CA PHE A 120 5.15 -9.07 -7.02
C PHE A 120 4.78 -8.72 -5.57
N GLU A 121 3.58 -9.08 -5.13
CA GLU A 121 3.12 -8.78 -3.78
C GLU A 121 3.69 -9.76 -2.74
N ALA A 122 3.76 -11.04 -3.12
CA ALA A 122 4.24 -12.09 -2.22
C ALA A 122 5.76 -12.05 -1.97
N GLY A 123 6.54 -11.31 -2.78
CA GLY A 123 8.00 -11.24 -2.62
C GLY A 123 8.69 -12.58 -2.91
N ARG A 124 8.23 -13.30 -3.93
CA ARG A 124 8.74 -14.65 -4.27
C ARG A 124 9.24 -14.75 -5.70
N LEU A 125 10.19 -15.65 -5.91
CA LEU A 125 10.67 -16.10 -7.22
C LEU A 125 10.40 -17.60 -7.33
N GLN A 126 9.61 -17.99 -8.32
CA GLN A 126 9.24 -19.37 -8.59
C GLN A 126 9.79 -19.82 -9.94
N ALA A 127 10.01 -21.12 -10.09
CA ALA A 127 10.31 -21.74 -11.38
C ALA A 127 9.32 -22.86 -11.68
N TYR A 128 8.95 -22.98 -12.94
CA TYR A 128 8.02 -23.98 -13.44
C TYR A 128 8.64 -24.75 -14.60
N ASP A 129 8.43 -26.05 -14.68
CA ASP A 129 8.79 -26.81 -15.88
C ASP A 129 7.80 -26.55 -17.04
N GLU A 130 8.06 -27.15 -18.19
CA GLU A 130 7.21 -26.99 -19.38
C GLU A 130 5.79 -27.58 -19.25
N SER A 131 5.58 -28.47 -18.27
CA SER A 131 4.25 -28.99 -17.93
C SER A 131 3.46 -28.07 -16.99
N GLY A 132 4.11 -27.00 -16.49
CA GLY A 132 3.56 -26.10 -15.50
C GLY A 132 3.61 -26.65 -14.08
N GLU A 133 4.47 -27.64 -13.80
CA GLU A 133 4.78 -28.06 -12.43
C GLU A 133 5.77 -27.09 -11.80
N ARG A 134 5.51 -26.64 -10.56
CA ARG A 134 6.43 -25.78 -9.82
C ARG A 134 7.61 -26.59 -9.31
N VAL A 135 8.80 -26.32 -9.85
CA VAL A 135 10.05 -27.02 -9.51
C VAL A 135 10.89 -26.26 -8.48
N LEU A 136 10.67 -24.95 -8.33
CA LEU A 136 11.34 -24.13 -7.32
C LEU A 136 10.40 -23.06 -6.78
N ASP A 137 10.52 -22.77 -5.48
CA ASP A 137 9.83 -21.67 -4.84
C ASP A 137 10.69 -21.04 -3.73
N ALA A 138 11.19 -19.82 -3.97
CA ALA A 138 12.11 -19.14 -3.06
C ALA A 138 11.61 -17.72 -2.70
N ALA A 139 11.93 -17.30 -1.48
CA ALA A 139 11.77 -15.89 -1.10
C ALA A 139 12.82 -15.04 -1.82
N THR A 140 12.46 -13.80 -2.16
CA THR A 140 13.36 -12.78 -2.71
C THR A 140 13.07 -11.44 -2.02
N GLY A 141 13.80 -10.38 -2.37
CA GLY A 141 13.48 -9.04 -1.90
C GLY A 141 12.06 -8.60 -2.29
N GLU A 142 11.46 -7.68 -1.53
CA GLU A 142 10.08 -7.21 -1.78
C GLU A 142 9.89 -6.66 -3.20
N THR A 143 8.66 -6.76 -3.72
CA THR A 143 8.26 -6.20 -5.03
C THR A 143 9.10 -6.68 -6.23
N PRO A 144 9.45 -7.98 -6.35
CA PRO A 144 10.16 -8.50 -7.51
C PRO A 144 9.29 -8.33 -8.76
N ARG A 145 9.85 -7.83 -9.86
CA ARG A 145 9.07 -7.46 -11.05
C ARG A 145 9.69 -7.93 -12.37
N GLY A 146 10.56 -7.13 -12.99
CA GLY A 146 11.18 -7.48 -14.27
C GLY A 146 12.22 -8.59 -14.12
N LEU A 147 12.34 -9.43 -15.17
CA LEU A 147 13.33 -10.49 -15.26
C LEU A 147 14.22 -10.32 -16.49
N ALA A 148 15.49 -10.69 -16.36
CA ALA A 148 16.39 -10.89 -17.49
C ALA A 148 17.38 -12.03 -17.19
N LEU A 149 17.74 -12.80 -18.21
CA LEU A 149 18.70 -13.90 -18.12
C LEU A 149 19.83 -13.67 -19.11
N THR A 150 21.06 -13.60 -18.59
CA THR A 150 22.26 -13.48 -19.41
C THR A 150 22.71 -14.83 -19.95
N ASP A 151 23.54 -14.81 -20.99
CA ASP A 151 24.02 -16.02 -21.67
C ASP A 151 24.84 -16.93 -20.74
N GLU A 152 25.57 -16.37 -19.78
CA GLU A 152 26.35 -17.09 -18.77
C GLU A 152 25.50 -17.61 -17.58
N GLY A 153 24.18 -17.47 -17.64
CA GLY A 153 23.26 -17.99 -16.62
C GLY A 153 23.17 -17.11 -15.38
N ARG A 154 23.21 -15.77 -15.51
CA ARG A 154 22.84 -14.85 -14.42
C ARG A 154 21.39 -14.40 -14.59
N LEU A 155 20.55 -14.72 -13.62
CA LEU A 155 19.17 -14.27 -13.56
C LEU A 155 19.09 -12.95 -12.77
N LEU A 156 18.65 -11.90 -13.43
CA LEU A 156 18.47 -10.57 -12.87
C LEU A 156 16.99 -10.35 -12.53
N VAL A 157 16.72 -9.76 -11.36
CA VAL A 157 15.37 -9.47 -10.86
C VAL A 157 15.31 -8.04 -10.33
N THR A 158 14.49 -7.18 -10.94
CA THR A 158 14.26 -5.82 -10.40
C THR A 158 13.27 -5.86 -9.24
N HIS A 159 13.43 -4.92 -8.31
CA HIS A 159 12.52 -4.72 -7.19
C HIS A 159 11.86 -3.34 -7.30
N SER A 160 10.65 -3.32 -7.88
CA SER A 160 10.03 -2.11 -8.44
C SER A 160 9.87 -0.98 -7.42
N MET A 161 9.51 -1.28 -6.17
CA MET A 161 9.25 -0.26 -5.15
C MET A 161 10.39 -0.04 -4.16
N THR A 162 11.49 -0.80 -4.25
CA THR A 162 12.61 -0.68 -3.30
C THR A 162 13.90 -0.13 -3.91
N GLY A 163 13.96 0.05 -5.24
CA GLY A 163 15.14 0.60 -5.90
C GLY A 163 16.31 -0.38 -5.94
N LYS A 164 16.03 -1.70 -5.99
CA LYS A 164 17.05 -2.75 -5.94
C LYS A 164 17.02 -3.64 -7.18
N LEU A 165 18.16 -4.26 -7.46
CA LEU A 165 18.36 -5.31 -8.47
C LEU A 165 19.04 -6.50 -7.79
N SER A 166 18.44 -7.68 -7.86
CA SER A 166 19.07 -8.93 -7.41
C SER A 166 19.64 -9.69 -8.61
N ILE A 167 20.83 -10.25 -8.46
CA ILE A 167 21.53 -11.04 -9.49
C ILE A 167 21.85 -12.41 -8.91
N TYR A 168 21.23 -13.45 -9.48
CA TYR A 168 21.41 -14.85 -9.09
C TYR A 168 22.33 -15.54 -10.11
N ALA A 169 23.48 -16.03 -9.65
CA ALA A 169 24.40 -16.79 -10.48
C ALA A 169 23.96 -18.25 -10.56
N LEU A 170 23.07 -18.58 -11.50
CA LEU A 170 22.54 -19.92 -11.69
C LEU A 170 23.59 -20.83 -12.35
N GLY A 171 24.36 -20.27 -13.28
CA GLY A 171 25.28 -21.02 -14.12
C GLY A 171 24.54 -22.00 -15.03
N HIS A 172 25.21 -23.08 -15.40
CA HIS A 172 24.74 -24.04 -16.42
C HIS A 172 24.42 -25.44 -15.88
N GLY A 173 24.58 -25.65 -14.57
CA GLY A 173 24.39 -26.93 -13.91
C GLY A 173 22.96 -27.11 -13.37
N ALA A 174 22.66 -28.28 -12.82
CA ALA A 174 21.37 -28.51 -12.18
C ALA A 174 21.15 -27.56 -10.98
N ILE A 175 19.97 -26.94 -10.91
CA ILE A 175 19.58 -26.05 -9.82
C ILE A 175 18.73 -26.84 -8.83
N SER A 176 19.22 -27.03 -7.61
CA SER A 176 18.45 -27.63 -6.51
C SER A 176 17.90 -26.61 -5.52
N ALA A 177 18.52 -25.43 -5.45
CA ALA A 177 18.10 -24.31 -4.63
C ALA A 177 18.58 -23.00 -5.28
N LEU A 178 17.87 -21.91 -5.00
CA LEU A 178 18.26 -20.59 -5.48
C LEU A 178 19.51 -20.11 -4.71
N PRO A 179 20.60 -19.72 -5.41
CA PRO A 179 21.80 -19.21 -4.74
C PRO A 179 21.51 -17.87 -4.05
N ALA A 180 22.38 -17.48 -3.10
CA ALA A 180 22.30 -16.14 -2.53
C ALA A 180 22.55 -15.07 -3.62
N PRO A 181 21.69 -14.04 -3.74
CA PRO A 181 21.86 -13.03 -4.78
C PRO A 181 22.97 -12.03 -4.42
N THR A 182 23.61 -11.49 -5.45
CA THR A 182 24.24 -10.16 -5.35
C THR A 182 23.15 -9.11 -5.46
N VAL A 183 23.04 -8.22 -4.47
CA VAL A 183 22.00 -7.17 -4.44
C VAL A 183 22.62 -5.81 -4.67
N ILE A 184 22.20 -5.14 -5.75
CA ILE A 184 22.57 -3.76 -6.08
C ILE A 184 21.43 -2.86 -5.60
N THR A 185 21.76 -1.83 -4.79
CA THR A 185 20.81 -0.78 -4.42
C THR A 185 21.13 0.46 -5.26
N LEU A 186 20.16 0.93 -6.04
CA LEU A 186 20.32 2.11 -6.87
C LEU A 186 20.46 3.36 -6.00
N ALA A 187 21.33 4.28 -6.41
CA ALA A 187 21.66 5.47 -5.64
C ALA A 187 20.46 6.44 -5.54
N GLU A 188 20.14 6.89 -4.33
CA GLU A 188 19.26 8.04 -4.13
C GLU A 188 20.04 9.33 -4.46
N THR A 189 19.54 10.13 -5.40
CA THR A 189 20.14 11.43 -5.76
C THR A 189 19.43 12.55 -5.02
N ARG A 190 20.16 13.61 -4.61
CA ARG A 190 19.59 14.76 -3.91
C ARG A 190 20.10 16.07 -4.50
N SER A 191 19.24 17.09 -4.53
CA SER A 191 19.58 18.46 -4.89
C SER A 191 18.94 19.45 -3.91
N ALA A 192 19.59 20.60 -3.73
CA ALA A 192 19.01 21.72 -2.99
C ALA A 192 17.87 22.41 -3.76
N THR A 193 17.84 22.26 -5.09
CA THR A 193 16.78 22.81 -5.94
C THR A 193 15.72 21.74 -6.17
N ALA A 194 14.48 21.99 -5.73
CA ALA A 194 13.39 21.01 -5.82
C ALA A 194 13.08 20.55 -7.26
N THR A 195 13.30 21.40 -8.26
CA THR A 195 13.04 21.12 -9.68
C THR A 195 14.17 20.36 -10.37
N ASP A 196 15.31 20.15 -9.71
CA ASP A 196 16.37 19.30 -10.23
C ASP A 196 15.99 17.83 -10.09
N SER A 197 16.38 16.99 -11.05
CA SER A 197 16.13 15.55 -11.00
C SER A 197 16.79 14.90 -9.79
N GLN A 198 15.96 14.40 -8.88
CA GLN A 198 16.38 13.83 -7.60
C GLN A 198 15.34 12.86 -7.04
N GLY A 199 15.70 12.12 -5.99
CA GLY A 199 14.78 11.25 -5.26
C GLY A 199 15.15 9.78 -5.27
N LEU A 200 14.20 8.98 -4.80
CA LEU A 200 14.30 7.53 -4.64
C LEU A 200 13.95 6.80 -5.94
N PRO A 201 14.79 5.87 -6.44
CA PRO A 201 14.45 5.03 -7.60
C PRO A 201 13.23 4.12 -7.33
N ARG A 202 12.21 4.19 -8.20
CA ARG A 202 10.93 3.47 -8.09
C ARG A 202 10.38 3.13 -9.47
N LEU A 203 9.47 2.17 -9.56
CA LEU A 203 8.84 1.69 -10.80
C LEU A 203 9.86 1.00 -11.75
N LEU A 204 10.76 0.18 -11.16
CA LEU A 204 11.72 -0.64 -11.92
C LEU A 204 11.02 -1.88 -12.50
N ASP A 205 10.24 -1.67 -13.56
CA ASP A 205 9.34 -2.71 -14.08
C ASP A 205 10.00 -3.62 -15.12
N THR A 206 11.04 -3.15 -15.82
CA THR A 206 11.71 -3.92 -16.87
C THR A 206 13.23 -3.81 -16.77
N ILE A 207 13.92 -4.72 -17.48
CA ILE A 207 15.38 -4.77 -17.63
C ILE A 207 15.68 -4.83 -19.12
N ALA A 208 16.69 -4.08 -19.56
CA ALA A 208 17.24 -4.17 -20.90
C ALA A 208 18.72 -4.54 -20.82
N LEU A 209 19.10 -5.68 -21.39
CA LEU A 209 20.49 -6.13 -21.45
C LEU A 209 21.16 -5.64 -22.74
N SER A 210 22.43 -5.22 -22.64
CA SER A 210 23.24 -4.92 -23.82
C SER A 210 23.57 -6.22 -24.58
N PRO A 211 23.68 -6.19 -25.92
CA PRO A 211 23.95 -7.41 -26.71
C PRO A 211 25.22 -8.17 -26.32
N ASP A 212 26.20 -7.49 -25.71
CA ASP A 212 27.44 -8.10 -25.21
C ASP A 212 27.35 -8.62 -23.76
N GLY A 213 26.23 -8.38 -23.07
CA GLY A 213 25.98 -8.84 -21.70
C GLY A 213 26.71 -8.05 -20.62
N SER A 214 27.37 -6.94 -20.98
CA SER A 214 28.17 -6.14 -20.04
C SER A 214 27.36 -5.10 -19.26
N GLU A 215 26.18 -4.72 -19.76
CA GLU A 215 25.34 -3.67 -19.15
C GLU A 215 23.88 -4.08 -19.01
N ALA A 216 23.24 -3.57 -17.96
CA ALA A 216 21.78 -3.56 -17.82
C ALA A 216 21.25 -2.14 -17.66
N TRP A 217 20.27 -1.76 -18.49
CA TRP A 217 19.58 -0.47 -18.41
C TRP A 217 18.21 -0.67 -17.76
N LEU A 218 17.92 0.11 -16.72
CA LEU A 218 16.72 0.00 -15.90
C LEU A 218 15.90 1.31 -16.01
N PRO A 219 14.83 1.35 -16.82
CA PRO A 219 13.90 2.49 -16.85
C PRO A 219 13.13 2.59 -15.52
N HIS A 220 13.02 3.80 -14.98
CA HIS A 220 12.34 4.03 -13.70
C HIS A 220 11.95 5.51 -13.52
N VAL A 221 11.40 5.84 -12.35
CA VAL A 221 11.24 7.21 -11.88
C VAL A 221 12.02 7.45 -10.58
N LEU A 222 12.25 8.71 -10.25
CA LEU A 222 12.78 9.17 -8.98
C LEU A 222 11.67 9.89 -8.23
N TRP A 223 11.33 9.43 -7.03
CA TRP A 223 10.36 10.06 -6.14
C TRP A 223 11.06 11.07 -5.23
N SER A 224 10.77 12.36 -5.42
CA SER A 224 11.30 13.46 -4.62
C SER A 224 10.24 13.97 -3.63
N PHE A 225 10.11 13.27 -2.49
CA PHE A 225 9.11 13.59 -1.46
C PHE A 225 9.75 14.24 -0.22
N SER A 226 10.83 15.00 -0.44
CA SER A 226 11.47 15.82 0.60
C SER A 226 10.84 17.22 0.73
N HIS A 227 9.86 17.52 -0.11
CA HIS A 227 9.10 18.76 -0.19
C HIS A 227 7.63 18.42 -0.55
N PRO A 228 6.71 19.39 -0.50
CA PRO A 228 5.32 19.17 -0.87
C PRO A 228 5.14 18.62 -2.28
N PHE A 229 4.06 17.86 -2.50
CA PHE A 229 3.69 17.27 -3.79
C PHE A 229 3.19 18.40 -4.69
N GLN A 230 4.05 18.84 -5.60
CA GLN A 230 3.79 19.95 -6.51
C GLN A 230 4.21 19.61 -7.93
N PHE A 231 3.55 20.27 -8.87
CA PHE A 231 3.96 20.31 -10.27
C PHE A 231 5.45 20.68 -10.38
N GLN A 232 6.16 20.01 -11.28
CA GLN A 232 7.57 20.24 -11.58
C GLN A 232 8.61 19.87 -10.51
N SER A 233 8.23 19.18 -9.43
CA SER A 233 9.19 18.79 -8.38
C SER A 233 9.02 17.38 -7.82
N THR A 234 7.88 16.72 -8.03
CA THR A 234 7.52 15.52 -7.27
C THR A 234 8.10 14.21 -7.85
N VAL A 235 8.14 14.07 -9.17
CA VAL A 235 8.60 12.86 -9.87
C VAL A 235 9.49 13.23 -11.04
N PHE A 236 10.58 12.47 -11.20
CA PHE A 236 11.52 12.65 -12.30
C PHE A 236 11.78 11.34 -13.04
N PRO A 237 11.63 11.28 -14.37
CA PRO A 237 11.94 10.09 -15.17
C PRO A 237 13.47 9.88 -15.28
N ALA A 238 13.92 8.63 -15.14
CA ALA A 238 15.33 8.29 -15.22
C ALA A 238 15.58 6.88 -15.79
N ILE A 239 16.81 6.62 -16.21
CA ILE A 239 17.28 5.28 -16.57
C ILE A 239 18.62 5.04 -15.88
N SER A 240 18.68 4.04 -15.01
CA SER A 240 19.92 3.62 -14.36
C SER A 240 20.69 2.65 -15.26
N VAL A 241 22.02 2.78 -15.27
CA VAL A 241 22.92 1.92 -16.04
C VAL A 241 23.74 1.10 -15.05
N ILE A 242 23.63 -0.22 -15.15
CA ILE A 242 24.36 -1.18 -14.33
C ILE A 242 25.49 -1.75 -15.15
N ASP A 243 26.68 -1.69 -14.60
CA ASP A 243 27.85 -2.43 -15.06
C ASP A 243 27.77 -3.84 -14.50
N LEU A 244 27.57 -4.83 -15.36
CA LEU A 244 27.40 -6.23 -14.95
C LEU A 244 28.74 -6.91 -14.69
N ASP A 245 29.87 -6.39 -15.16
CA ASP A 245 31.19 -6.94 -14.86
C ASP A 245 31.57 -6.65 -13.40
N THR A 246 31.25 -5.44 -12.93
CA THR A 246 31.54 -4.98 -11.56
C THR A 246 30.35 -5.10 -10.62
N ASN A 247 29.15 -5.38 -11.13
CA ASN A 247 27.88 -5.38 -10.41
C ASN A 247 27.63 -4.05 -9.67
N GLN A 248 27.83 -2.92 -10.35
CA GLN A 248 27.65 -1.59 -9.77
C GLN A 248 26.82 -0.68 -10.69
N GLU A 249 26.04 0.21 -10.07
CA GLU A 249 25.41 1.29 -10.82
C GLU A 249 26.45 2.35 -11.22
N ARG A 250 26.47 2.71 -12.51
CA ARG A 250 27.22 3.86 -13.01
C ARG A 250 26.44 5.16 -12.79
N VAL A 251 26.39 5.61 -11.54
CA VAL A 251 25.57 6.76 -11.11
C VAL A 251 25.85 8.03 -11.94
N ASP A 252 27.11 8.31 -12.27
CA ASP A 252 27.51 9.47 -13.08
C ASP A 252 27.06 9.38 -14.55
N GLU A 253 26.61 8.20 -15.00
CA GLU A 253 26.10 7.93 -16.35
C GLU A 253 24.58 7.71 -16.39
N ARG A 254 23.90 7.75 -15.22
CA ARG A 254 22.43 7.66 -15.13
C ARG A 254 21.78 8.69 -16.04
N LYS A 255 20.79 8.24 -16.81
CA LYS A 255 20.05 9.11 -17.73
C LYS A 255 18.99 9.88 -16.95
N GLN A 256 19.26 11.13 -16.61
CA GLN A 256 18.27 12.03 -16.00
C GLN A 256 17.49 12.74 -17.10
N LEU A 257 16.28 12.27 -17.41
CA LEU A 257 15.65 12.61 -18.68
C LEU A 257 15.15 14.07 -18.79
N PHE A 258 15.03 14.82 -17.69
CA PHE A 258 14.80 16.28 -17.77
C PHE A 258 16.06 17.11 -18.00
N LEU A 259 17.23 16.63 -17.57
CA LEU A 259 18.50 17.32 -17.79
C LEU A 259 19.17 16.91 -19.11
N GLN A 260 18.94 15.67 -19.55
CA GLN A 260 19.74 15.03 -20.59
C GLN A 260 19.01 14.82 -21.92
N ILE A 261 17.72 15.17 -22.03
CA ILE A 261 17.06 15.36 -23.34
C ILE A 261 17.46 16.75 -23.86
N ASN A 262 18.73 16.89 -24.26
CA ASN A 262 19.22 18.10 -24.93
C ASN A 262 18.90 18.03 -26.43
N ILE A 263 17.63 17.78 -26.75
CA ILE A 263 17.12 17.74 -28.12
C ILE A 263 16.42 19.09 -28.35
N PRO A 264 16.91 19.95 -29.27
CA PRO A 264 16.33 21.26 -29.51
C PRO A 264 14.83 21.14 -29.79
N SER A 265 13.99 21.80 -29.00
CA SER A 265 12.57 21.97 -29.28
C SER A 265 12.31 23.24 -30.09
N VAL A 266 11.12 23.34 -30.68
CA VAL A 266 10.62 24.61 -31.21
C VAL A 266 10.54 25.61 -30.04
N GLY A 267 11.28 26.72 -30.13
CA GLY A 267 11.29 27.75 -29.09
C GLY A 267 12.29 27.55 -27.92
N ASN A 268 13.23 26.60 -28.04
CA ASN A 268 14.35 26.41 -27.09
C ASN A 268 13.93 26.03 -25.64
N ARG A 269 12.78 25.36 -25.46
CA ARG A 269 12.32 24.77 -24.19
C ARG A 269 12.85 23.34 -24.01
N SER A 270 13.04 22.89 -22.77
CA SER A 270 13.35 21.48 -22.49
C SER A 270 12.17 20.59 -22.87
N GLN A 271 12.43 19.44 -23.51
CA GLN A 271 11.38 18.47 -23.82
C GLN A 271 11.20 17.53 -22.61
N ILE A 272 10.08 17.69 -21.92
CA ILE A 272 9.72 16.91 -20.74
C ILE A 272 8.99 15.63 -21.17
N VAL A 273 9.31 14.50 -20.53
CA VAL A 273 8.75 13.15 -20.80
C VAL A 273 8.30 12.50 -19.49
N SER A 274 7.51 11.44 -19.51
CA SER A 274 7.08 10.78 -18.28
C SER A 274 6.88 9.27 -18.40
N ASN A 275 7.07 8.61 -17.26
CA ASN A 275 6.93 7.16 -17.06
C ASN A 275 7.70 6.31 -18.08
N PRO A 276 9.05 6.33 -18.09
CA PRO A 276 9.84 5.35 -18.83
C PRO A 276 9.43 3.93 -18.44
N TYR A 277 9.24 3.06 -19.43
CA TYR A 277 8.71 1.71 -19.18
C TYR A 277 9.65 0.61 -19.63
N ALA A 278 9.86 0.45 -20.94
CA ALA A 278 10.73 -0.58 -21.52
C ALA A 278 11.88 0.05 -22.30
N ALA A 279 13.03 -0.62 -22.29
CA ALA A 279 14.16 -0.31 -23.14
C ALA A 279 14.58 -1.57 -23.94
N ARG A 280 15.05 -1.39 -25.18
CA ARG A 280 15.68 -2.46 -25.97
C ARG A 280 16.86 -1.90 -26.76
N PHE A 281 17.91 -2.69 -26.86
CA PHE A 281 19.04 -2.40 -27.72
C PHE A 281 18.74 -2.80 -29.15
N ALA A 282 19.32 -2.07 -30.11
CA ALA A 282 19.49 -2.60 -31.46
C ALA A 282 20.42 -3.82 -31.42
N GLY A 283 20.23 -4.78 -32.33
CA GLY A 283 21.02 -6.02 -32.34
C GLY A 283 22.53 -5.82 -32.50
N ASP A 284 22.95 -4.68 -33.08
CA ASP A 284 24.36 -4.29 -33.20
C ASP A 284 24.91 -3.50 -32.01
N GLY A 285 24.07 -3.23 -30.99
CA GLY A 285 24.41 -2.43 -29.82
C GLY A 285 24.61 -0.94 -30.10
N SER A 286 24.34 -0.46 -31.31
CA SER A 286 24.59 0.95 -31.68
C SER A 286 23.60 1.92 -31.04
N LYS A 287 22.37 1.45 -30.75
CA LYS A 287 21.27 2.27 -30.26
C LYS A 287 20.48 1.58 -29.15
N VAL A 288 19.82 2.40 -28.33
CA VAL A 288 18.80 1.96 -27.37
C VAL A 288 17.51 2.73 -27.62
N PHE A 289 16.40 2.02 -27.69
CA PHE A 289 15.06 2.58 -27.84
C PHE A 289 14.31 2.42 -26.52
N VAL A 290 13.62 3.46 -26.08
CA VAL A 290 12.93 3.50 -24.78
C VAL A 290 11.52 4.04 -24.95
N THR A 291 10.53 3.29 -24.49
CA THR A 291 9.13 3.75 -24.42
C THR A 291 8.92 4.63 -23.20
N LEU A 292 8.17 5.71 -23.40
CA LEU A 292 7.76 6.65 -22.37
C LEU A 292 6.24 6.58 -22.27
N ALA A 293 5.73 5.76 -21.37
CA ALA A 293 4.33 5.35 -21.34
C ALA A 293 3.38 6.50 -21.00
N GLY A 294 3.81 7.44 -20.16
CA GLY A 294 3.00 8.57 -19.70
C GLY A 294 2.89 9.66 -20.75
N SER A 295 4.03 10.09 -21.30
CA SER A 295 4.11 11.14 -22.32
C SER A 295 3.90 10.63 -23.75
N GLU A 296 3.82 9.31 -23.94
CA GLU A 296 3.53 8.63 -25.21
C GLU A 296 4.56 8.89 -26.30
N ASP A 297 5.82 8.73 -25.93
CA ASP A 297 6.93 8.97 -26.84
C ASP A 297 7.83 7.74 -26.97
N LEU A 298 8.68 7.77 -28.00
CA LEU A 298 9.87 6.93 -28.07
C LEU A 298 11.13 7.80 -27.94
N LEU A 299 11.97 7.48 -26.96
CA LEU A 299 13.29 8.08 -26.80
C LEU A 299 14.37 7.18 -27.40
N VAL A 300 15.34 7.77 -28.09
CA VAL A 300 16.43 7.05 -28.74
C VAL A 300 17.76 7.56 -28.21
N PHE A 301 18.61 6.62 -27.77
CA PHE A 301 20.01 6.86 -27.47
C PHE A 301 20.87 6.26 -28.57
N ASP A 302 21.87 7.02 -29.02
CA ASP A 302 22.90 6.53 -29.92
C ASP A 302 24.19 6.32 -29.12
N LEU A 303 24.55 5.05 -28.94
CA LEU A 303 25.70 4.64 -28.16
C LEU A 303 27.01 4.83 -28.93
N SER A 304 26.99 4.86 -30.27
CA SER A 304 28.17 5.14 -31.09
C SER A 304 28.75 6.54 -30.84
N ARG A 305 27.93 7.45 -30.29
CA ARG A 305 28.26 8.84 -29.99
C ARG A 305 28.61 9.07 -28.52
N SER A 306 28.65 8.02 -27.71
CA SER A 306 29.08 8.12 -26.31
C SER A 306 30.56 8.50 -26.24
N GLY A 307 30.87 9.59 -25.53
CA GLY A 307 32.26 10.02 -25.34
C GLY A 307 32.92 9.17 -24.25
N LYS A 308 34.03 8.49 -24.56
CA LYS A 308 34.88 7.87 -23.52
C LYS A 308 35.50 8.96 -22.64
N GLN A 309 35.52 8.75 -21.32
CA GLN A 309 36.23 9.65 -20.39
C GLN A 309 37.67 9.81 -20.86
N ASN A 310 38.07 11.05 -21.18
CA ASN A 310 39.41 11.35 -21.66
C ASN A 310 40.17 12.08 -20.54
N SER A 311 41.14 11.40 -19.92
CA SER A 311 41.87 11.85 -18.72
C SER A 311 42.65 13.17 -18.92
N ASN A 312 42.80 13.64 -20.17
CA ASN A 312 43.58 14.83 -20.52
C ASN A 312 42.76 16.12 -20.72
N ARG A 313 41.44 16.15 -20.49
CA ARG A 313 40.64 17.39 -20.62
C ARG A 313 40.62 18.20 -19.31
N HIS A 314 41.38 19.29 -19.30
CA HIS A 314 41.40 20.27 -18.20
C HIS A 314 40.00 20.86 -17.90
N ARG A 315 39.61 20.73 -16.62
CA ARG A 315 38.53 21.40 -15.86
C ARG A 315 37.87 22.62 -16.53
N ARG A 316 36.52 22.55 -16.68
CA ARG A 316 35.59 23.63 -16.25
C ARG A 316 34.09 23.27 -16.20
N LYS A 317 33.64 22.11 -16.68
CA LYS A 317 32.30 21.57 -16.38
C LYS A 317 32.41 20.08 -16.06
N LYS A 318 31.76 19.63 -14.97
CA LYS A 318 31.67 18.21 -14.59
C LYS A 318 31.06 17.46 -15.77
N PHE A 319 31.83 16.58 -16.41
CA PHE A 319 31.31 15.70 -17.46
C PHE A 319 30.40 14.67 -16.77
N GLN A 320 29.08 14.82 -16.90
CA GLN A 320 28.18 13.68 -16.67
C GLN A 320 28.35 12.75 -17.88
N GLY A 321 28.88 11.56 -17.64
CA GLY A 321 29.34 10.63 -18.68
C GLY A 321 28.21 9.90 -19.39
N GLY A 322 28.57 9.15 -20.44
CA GLY A 322 27.67 8.20 -21.11
C GLY A 322 26.93 8.71 -22.35
N ALA A 323 26.14 7.81 -22.95
CA ALA A 323 25.35 8.09 -24.15
C ALA A 323 24.26 9.15 -23.89
N LYS A 324 24.02 10.00 -24.90
CA LYS A 324 23.01 11.06 -24.89
C LYS A 324 21.83 10.68 -25.76
N ALA A 325 20.65 11.17 -25.40
CA ALA A 325 19.49 11.07 -26.27
C ALA A 325 19.76 11.80 -27.59
N THR A 326 19.48 11.16 -28.71
CA THR A 326 19.65 11.71 -30.06
C THR A 326 18.34 12.03 -30.76
N GLN A 327 17.25 11.39 -30.34
CA GLN A 327 15.92 11.63 -30.87
C GLN A 327 14.85 11.38 -29.82
N LEU A 328 13.83 12.23 -29.83
CA LEU A 328 12.52 11.99 -29.24
C LEU A 328 11.53 11.94 -30.40
N LEU A 329 10.88 10.80 -30.61
CA LEU A 329 9.77 10.67 -31.55
C LEU A 329 8.48 10.93 -30.78
N ARG A 330 7.90 12.11 -31.02
CA ARG A 330 6.79 12.67 -30.24
C ARG A 330 5.64 13.11 -31.15
N HIS A 331 4.37 12.81 -30.84
CA HIS A 331 3.93 11.69 -29.99
C HIS A 331 3.84 10.43 -30.84
N LEU A 332 3.88 9.25 -30.22
CA LEU A 332 3.55 8.01 -30.92
C LEU A 332 2.04 7.99 -31.25
N PRO A 333 1.62 7.34 -32.35
CA PRO A 333 0.22 7.29 -32.74
C PRO A 333 -0.71 6.50 -31.81
N GLY A 334 -0.17 5.50 -31.10
CA GLY A 334 -0.94 4.67 -30.17
C GLY A 334 -0.99 5.24 -28.75
N GLN A 335 -1.66 4.52 -27.85
CA GLN A 335 -1.89 4.97 -26.47
C GLN A 335 -1.14 4.13 -25.43
N ASN A 336 -0.46 4.81 -24.50
CA ASN A 336 0.33 4.24 -23.39
C ASN A 336 1.32 3.17 -23.87
N PRO A 337 2.35 3.55 -24.65
CA PRO A 337 3.35 2.63 -25.16
C PRO A 337 4.13 2.02 -23.98
N ARG A 338 4.00 0.70 -23.78
CA ARG A 338 4.63 -0.01 -22.67
C ARG A 338 5.83 -0.80 -23.16
N ASP A 339 5.59 -1.91 -23.86
CA ASP A 339 6.67 -2.77 -24.35
C ASP A 339 7.12 -2.39 -25.76
N LEU A 340 8.31 -2.87 -26.13
CA LEU A 340 8.78 -2.80 -27.51
C LEU A 340 9.64 -4.02 -27.87
N LEU A 341 9.62 -4.37 -29.16
CA LEU A 341 10.47 -5.37 -29.78
C LEU A 341 11.27 -4.74 -30.92
N VAL A 342 12.52 -5.15 -31.09
CA VAL A 342 13.37 -4.76 -32.22
C VAL A 342 13.65 -6.01 -33.05
N ASP A 343 13.33 -5.96 -34.35
CA ASP A 343 13.59 -7.04 -35.30
C ASP A 343 14.15 -6.45 -36.60
N GLY A 344 15.45 -6.62 -36.81
CA GLY A 344 16.18 -5.99 -37.91
C GLY A 344 16.00 -4.47 -37.91
N ASP A 345 15.45 -3.94 -39.01
CA ASP A 345 15.20 -2.50 -39.19
C ASP A 345 13.84 -2.03 -38.66
N HIS A 346 13.08 -2.90 -37.99
CA HIS A 346 11.76 -2.60 -37.46
C HIS A 346 11.74 -2.57 -35.93
N ILE A 347 10.90 -1.68 -35.40
CA ILE A 347 10.52 -1.65 -33.99
C ILE A 347 9.02 -1.82 -33.91
N TYR A 348 8.55 -2.79 -33.13
CA TYR A 348 7.13 -2.97 -32.82
C TYR A 348 6.88 -2.46 -31.42
N VAL A 349 6.02 -1.45 -31.28
CA VAL A 349 5.67 -0.84 -30.00
C VAL A 349 4.29 -1.33 -29.58
N HIS A 350 4.19 -1.88 -28.37
CA HIS A 350 2.93 -2.33 -27.78
C HIS A 350 2.23 -1.17 -27.08
N ASN A 351 1.11 -0.73 -27.65
CA ASN A 351 0.29 0.34 -27.11
C ASN A 351 -0.82 -0.24 -26.24
N ALA A 352 -0.54 -0.36 -24.94
CA ALA A 352 -1.36 -1.11 -24.00
C ALA A 352 -2.82 -0.65 -23.93
N MET A 353 -3.08 0.65 -24.08
CA MET A 353 -4.44 1.23 -23.97
C MET A 353 -5.09 1.51 -25.32
N GLY A 354 -4.28 1.56 -26.38
CA GLY A 354 -4.78 1.63 -27.75
C GLY A 354 -5.23 0.26 -28.28
N HIS A 355 -4.80 -0.81 -27.60
CA HIS A 355 -5.00 -2.20 -27.99
C HIS A 355 -4.46 -2.50 -29.39
N ASP A 356 -3.31 -1.94 -29.71
CA ASP A 356 -2.69 -2.11 -31.02
C ASP A 356 -1.15 -2.13 -30.93
N LEU A 357 -0.55 -2.39 -32.10
CA LEU A 357 0.88 -2.25 -32.34
C LEU A 357 1.15 -1.10 -33.28
N THR A 358 2.14 -0.28 -32.96
CA THR A 358 2.76 0.64 -33.93
C THR A 358 4.04 0.00 -34.48
N ARG A 359 4.24 0.03 -35.81
CA ARG A 359 5.51 -0.35 -36.43
C ARG A 359 6.31 0.90 -36.80
N LEU A 360 7.56 0.94 -36.37
CA LEU A 360 8.52 1.99 -36.67
C LEU A 360 9.68 1.42 -37.48
N SER A 361 10.38 2.27 -38.23
CA SER A 361 11.70 1.96 -38.77
C SER A 361 12.79 2.44 -37.81
N THR A 362 13.84 1.66 -37.58
CA THR A 362 15.01 2.04 -36.78
C THR A 362 15.85 3.16 -37.44
N GLY A 363 15.66 3.34 -38.75
CA GLY A 363 16.50 4.16 -39.63
C GLY A 363 17.87 3.55 -39.95
N GLY A 364 18.21 2.38 -39.40
CA GLY A 364 19.51 1.71 -39.52
C GLY A 364 20.56 2.18 -38.49
N ALA A 365 21.78 1.66 -38.63
CA ALA A 365 22.88 1.80 -37.67
C ALA A 365 23.66 3.14 -37.72
N ALA A 366 23.42 3.99 -38.73
CA ALA A 366 24.19 5.22 -38.89
C ALA A 366 23.95 6.22 -37.75
N ALA A 367 24.98 6.99 -37.37
CA ALA A 367 24.95 7.93 -36.23
C ALA A 367 23.94 9.11 -36.35
N PHE A 368 23.33 9.26 -37.53
CA PHE A 368 22.29 10.26 -37.82
C PHE A 368 20.98 9.62 -38.33
N ALA A 369 20.92 8.30 -38.42
CA ALA A 369 19.71 7.58 -38.78
C ALA A 369 18.64 7.83 -37.72
N ARG A 370 17.46 8.29 -38.18
CA ARG A 370 16.34 8.63 -37.31
C ARG A 370 15.27 7.55 -37.39
N VAL A 371 14.67 7.27 -36.24
CA VAL A 371 13.47 6.45 -36.15
C VAL A 371 12.31 7.21 -36.77
N THR A 372 11.50 6.54 -37.59
CA THR A 372 10.28 7.09 -38.20
C THR A 372 9.12 6.13 -38.00
N VAL A 373 7.90 6.66 -37.94
CA VAL A 373 6.70 5.83 -38.00
C VAL A 373 6.59 5.24 -39.39
N ASP A 374 6.53 3.92 -39.47
CA ASP A 374 6.30 3.20 -40.72
C ASP A 374 4.80 2.92 -40.90
N THR A 375 4.20 2.24 -39.92
CA THR A 375 2.75 1.98 -39.89
C THR A 375 2.18 2.35 -38.52
N PRO A 376 1.37 3.43 -38.41
CA PRO A 376 0.86 3.94 -37.14
C PRO A 376 0.11 2.91 -36.27
N HIS A 377 -0.79 2.15 -36.89
CA HIS A 377 -1.59 1.10 -36.28
C HIS A 377 -1.38 -0.18 -37.11
N PHE A 378 -0.20 -0.78 -36.95
CA PHE A 378 0.25 -1.93 -37.71
C PHE A 378 -0.66 -3.16 -37.52
N ALA A 379 -1.09 -3.41 -36.28
CA ALA A 379 -1.97 -4.54 -35.97
C ALA A 379 -2.91 -4.20 -34.82
N THR A 380 -4.17 -4.62 -34.92
CA THR A 380 -5.12 -4.62 -33.80
C THR A 380 -4.87 -5.84 -32.94
N LEU A 381 -4.72 -5.64 -31.62
CA LEU A 381 -4.51 -6.71 -30.66
C LEU A 381 -5.80 -7.14 -29.98
N VAL A 382 -6.66 -6.19 -29.58
CA VAL A 382 -7.93 -6.52 -28.92
C VAL A 382 -9.08 -6.10 -29.82
N THR A 383 -9.89 -7.06 -30.25
CA THR A 383 -11.07 -6.80 -31.07
C THR A 383 -12.26 -6.32 -30.26
N HIS A 384 -12.40 -6.81 -29.02
CA HIS A 384 -13.44 -6.41 -28.10
C HIS A 384 -12.93 -6.44 -26.65
N ASP A 385 -12.81 -5.26 -26.02
CA ASP A 385 -12.53 -5.19 -24.58
C ASP A 385 -13.82 -5.50 -23.80
N PRO A 386 -13.87 -6.56 -22.98
CA PRO A 386 -15.08 -6.94 -22.24
C PRO A 386 -15.41 -5.97 -21.09
N ARG A 387 -14.53 -5.03 -20.77
CA ARG A 387 -14.70 -4.11 -19.65
C ARG A 387 -15.63 -2.95 -20.00
N PRO A 388 -16.27 -2.32 -19.00
CA PRO A 388 -17.08 -1.13 -19.21
C PRO A 388 -16.27 0.00 -19.85
N ALA A 389 -16.81 0.64 -20.88
CA ALA A 389 -16.11 1.68 -21.62
C ALA A 389 -15.65 2.87 -20.75
N ALA A 390 -16.42 3.24 -19.71
CA ALA A 390 -16.04 4.28 -18.75
C ALA A 390 -14.79 3.90 -17.95
N LEU A 391 -14.66 2.64 -17.54
CA LEU A 391 -13.48 2.12 -16.85
C LEU A 391 -12.25 2.18 -17.76
N VAL A 392 -12.39 1.78 -19.02
CA VAL A 392 -11.29 1.83 -20.01
C VAL A 392 -10.81 3.28 -20.22
N ARG A 393 -11.75 4.23 -20.41
CA ARG A 393 -11.41 5.67 -20.50
C ARG A 393 -10.80 6.21 -19.21
N GLY A 394 -11.27 5.76 -18.05
CA GLY A 394 -10.72 6.12 -16.75
C GLY A 394 -9.30 5.64 -16.53
N GLU A 395 -9.00 4.38 -16.87
CA GLU A 395 -7.65 3.80 -16.83
C GLU A 395 -6.73 4.61 -17.74
N ARG A 396 -7.20 4.99 -18.92
CA ARG A 396 -6.48 5.86 -19.84
C ARG A 396 -6.13 7.21 -19.21
N LEU A 397 -7.09 7.91 -18.62
CA LEU A 397 -6.86 9.19 -17.94
C LEU A 397 -5.88 9.07 -16.77
N PHE A 398 -5.93 7.97 -16.01
CA PHE A 398 -5.04 7.72 -14.87
C PHE A 398 -3.56 7.59 -15.28
N HIS A 399 -3.30 7.05 -16.47
CA HIS A 399 -1.94 6.86 -16.99
C HIS A 399 -1.49 7.98 -17.93
N LEU A 400 -2.36 8.94 -18.26
CA LEU A 400 -2.12 9.97 -19.27
C LEU A 400 -1.26 11.12 -18.74
N GLY A 401 -0.01 11.20 -19.20
CA GLY A 401 0.84 12.37 -19.08
C GLY A 401 0.83 13.24 -20.35
N ASN A 402 0.52 12.68 -21.51
CA ASN A 402 0.52 13.39 -22.80
C ASN A 402 -0.46 14.57 -22.83
N THR A 403 0.07 15.79 -22.79
CA THR A 403 -0.70 17.05 -22.82
C THR A 403 -1.44 17.24 -24.16
N ALA A 404 -0.89 16.75 -25.27
CA ALA A 404 -1.48 16.92 -26.60
C ALA A 404 -2.69 16.00 -26.86
N ALA A 405 -2.91 14.98 -26.03
CA ALA A 405 -4.06 14.08 -26.16
C ALA A 405 -5.41 14.81 -25.92
N ASN A 406 -5.41 15.89 -25.14
CA ASN A 406 -6.52 16.83 -25.03
C ASN A 406 -5.98 18.24 -24.80
N THR A 407 -5.86 19.03 -25.86
CA THR A 407 -5.24 20.37 -25.79
C THR A 407 -6.09 21.39 -25.02
N ARG A 408 -7.41 21.19 -24.90
CA ARG A 408 -8.29 22.11 -24.15
C ARG A 408 -8.23 21.82 -22.65
N PHE A 409 -8.31 20.55 -22.27
CA PHE A 409 -8.36 20.11 -20.86
C PHE A 409 -7.39 18.94 -20.60
N PRO A 410 -6.07 19.17 -20.67
CA PRO A 410 -5.08 18.11 -20.49
C PRO A 410 -5.06 17.61 -19.04
N MET A 411 -4.80 16.31 -18.82
CA MET A 411 -4.63 15.75 -17.47
C MET A 411 -3.35 16.24 -16.77
N ALA A 412 -2.32 16.58 -17.54
CA ALA A 412 -1.02 17.04 -17.06
C ALA A 412 -0.48 18.20 -17.90
N GLY A 413 0.27 19.09 -17.26
CA GLY A 413 1.00 20.17 -17.92
C GLY A 413 2.36 19.68 -18.40
N ASP A 414 2.76 20.11 -19.60
CA ASP A 414 4.11 19.89 -20.18
C ASP A 414 4.56 18.43 -20.10
N ASN A 415 3.65 17.48 -20.31
CA ASN A 415 3.92 16.04 -20.28
C ASN A 415 4.55 15.49 -18.99
N TRP A 416 4.46 16.23 -17.87
CA TRP A 416 5.33 16.07 -16.71
C TRP A 416 5.19 14.73 -15.98
N MET A 417 3.96 14.30 -15.72
CA MET A 417 3.66 13.03 -15.05
C MET A 417 2.20 12.63 -15.27
N SER A 418 1.85 11.43 -14.84
CA SER A 418 0.48 10.94 -14.66
C SER A 418 0.23 10.44 -13.24
N CYS A 419 -1.03 10.15 -12.86
CA CYS A 419 -1.37 9.55 -11.56
C CYS A 419 -0.58 8.25 -11.30
N SER A 420 -0.35 7.45 -12.35
CA SER A 420 0.43 6.20 -12.26
C SER A 420 1.91 6.38 -11.93
N SER A 421 2.41 7.62 -11.96
CA SER A 421 3.81 7.94 -11.58
C SER A 421 4.06 7.76 -10.09
N CYS A 422 3.01 7.85 -9.28
CA CYS A 422 3.02 7.62 -7.84
C CYS A 422 2.18 6.38 -7.45
N HIS A 423 1.07 6.13 -8.15
CA HIS A 423 0.14 5.04 -7.86
C HIS A 423 0.29 3.89 -8.87
N LEU A 424 1.29 3.04 -8.66
CA LEU A 424 1.64 1.94 -9.57
C LEU A 424 0.48 0.93 -9.69
N ASP A 425 -0.06 0.80 -10.91
CA ASP A 425 -1.22 -0.04 -11.25
C ASP A 425 -2.46 0.26 -10.38
N GLY A 426 -2.64 1.52 -9.95
CA GLY A 426 -3.79 1.96 -9.18
C GLY A 426 -3.57 2.02 -7.66
N PHE A 427 -4.61 1.73 -6.88
CA PHE A 427 -4.64 1.89 -5.42
C PHE A 427 -4.57 0.53 -4.72
N ASN A 428 -3.36 0.01 -4.60
CA ASN A 428 -3.10 -1.32 -4.06
C ASN A 428 -2.02 -1.28 -2.97
N PHE A 429 -1.45 -2.43 -2.59
CA PHE A 429 -0.42 -2.54 -1.57
C PHE A 429 0.79 -1.62 -1.81
N THR A 430 1.10 -1.27 -3.06
CA THR A 430 2.24 -0.38 -3.39
C THR A 430 2.08 1.04 -2.85
N ASN A 431 0.85 1.47 -2.53
CA ASN A 431 0.60 2.78 -1.91
C ASN A 431 1.28 2.91 -0.53
N ARG A 432 1.58 1.80 0.16
CA ARG A 432 2.32 1.82 1.43
C ARG A 432 3.70 2.48 1.29
N TYR A 433 4.32 2.38 0.12
CA TYR A 433 5.63 2.98 -0.14
C TYR A 433 5.56 4.49 -0.31
N LEU A 434 4.42 5.05 -0.75
CA LEU A 434 4.21 6.51 -0.75
C LEU A 434 4.20 7.02 0.69
N MET A 435 3.42 6.36 1.55
CA MET A 435 3.30 6.71 2.96
C MET A 435 4.66 6.65 3.68
N ALA A 436 5.47 5.64 3.37
CA ALA A 436 6.81 5.46 3.93
C ALA A 436 7.88 6.39 3.33
N ALA A 437 7.66 6.94 2.14
CA ALA A 437 8.63 7.78 1.45
C ALA A 437 8.60 9.26 1.87
N HIS A 438 7.61 9.68 2.68
CA HIS A 438 7.58 11.02 3.25
C HIS A 438 8.76 11.25 4.19
N ARG A 439 9.46 12.38 3.99
CA ARG A 439 10.68 12.69 4.74
C ARG A 439 10.70 14.08 5.38
N GLN A 440 9.60 14.83 5.28
CA GLN A 440 9.51 16.12 5.96
C GLN A 440 9.27 15.91 7.45
N SER A 441 9.84 16.80 8.26
CA SER A 441 9.51 16.87 9.68
C SER A 441 8.00 17.11 9.82
N LYS A 442 7.32 16.27 10.61
CA LYS A 442 5.88 16.43 10.85
C LYS A 442 5.54 17.78 11.48
N ALA A 443 6.48 18.43 12.16
CA ALA A 443 6.31 19.78 12.71
C ALA A 443 6.20 20.85 11.61
N ASP A 444 6.88 20.64 10.47
CA ASP A 444 6.87 21.56 9.34
C ASP A 444 5.76 21.21 8.34
N ASN A 445 5.65 19.92 8.00
CA ASN A 445 4.64 19.38 7.11
C ASN A 445 4.39 17.88 7.38
N ALA A 446 3.20 17.56 7.86
CA ALA A 446 2.71 16.20 8.07
C ALA A 446 1.89 15.65 6.89
N ILE A 447 1.67 16.44 5.83
CA ILE A 447 0.98 15.99 4.61
C ILE A 447 1.96 15.15 3.78
N ASN A 448 1.56 13.90 3.50
CA ASN A 448 2.37 12.90 2.78
C ASN A 448 1.84 12.64 1.35
N GLY A 449 0.81 13.36 0.93
CA GLY A 449 0.12 13.20 -0.35
C GLY A 449 -0.23 14.55 -0.96
N HIS A 450 -1.45 14.67 -1.48
CA HIS A 450 -1.89 15.89 -2.17
C HIS A 450 -2.13 17.04 -1.18
N VAL A 451 -1.75 18.25 -1.59
CA VAL A 451 -1.90 19.47 -0.78
C VAL A 451 -3.10 20.31 -1.24
N ASN A 452 -3.48 21.31 -0.43
CA ASN A 452 -4.55 22.29 -0.68
C ASN A 452 -5.89 21.68 -1.14
N MET A 453 -6.26 20.54 -0.57
CA MET A 453 -7.57 19.95 -0.77
C MET A 453 -8.65 20.74 -0.03
N MET A 454 -9.76 21.04 -0.70
CA MET A 454 -10.84 21.84 -0.11
C MET A 454 -11.82 20.96 0.67
N ASN A 455 -12.14 19.79 0.10
CA ASN A 455 -12.93 18.75 0.76
C ASN A 455 -12.08 17.47 0.87
N MET A 456 -12.57 16.49 1.60
CA MET A 456 -12.09 15.12 1.46
C MET A 456 -12.50 14.53 0.10
N VAL A 457 -11.66 13.66 -0.47
CA VAL A 457 -11.90 13.08 -1.81
C VAL A 457 -13.30 12.47 -1.94
N ALA A 458 -13.79 11.81 -0.90
CA ALA A 458 -15.11 11.19 -0.93
C ALA A 458 -16.26 12.21 -0.96
N GLY A 459 -16.08 13.37 -0.36
CA GLY A 459 -17.11 14.42 -0.31
C GLY A 459 -17.28 15.18 -1.63
N ASP A 460 -16.22 15.29 -2.43
CA ASP A 460 -16.22 15.98 -3.72
C ASP A 460 -15.14 15.40 -4.64
N PHE A 461 -15.34 14.16 -5.12
CA PHE A 461 -14.30 13.50 -5.91
C PHE A 461 -13.99 14.25 -7.21
N ILE A 462 -14.98 14.93 -7.80
CA ILE A 462 -14.80 15.70 -9.04
C ILE A 462 -13.88 16.89 -8.76
N GLY A 463 -14.24 17.75 -7.82
CA GLY A 463 -13.46 18.94 -7.48
C GLY A 463 -12.07 18.58 -6.97
N GLU A 464 -11.93 17.53 -6.16
CA GLU A 464 -10.64 17.11 -5.63
C GLU A 464 -9.75 16.44 -6.68
N TYR A 465 -10.27 15.63 -7.61
CA TYR A 465 -9.47 15.12 -8.74
C TYR A 465 -8.98 16.24 -9.64
N LEU A 466 -9.79 17.28 -9.85
CA LEU A 466 -9.39 18.46 -10.61
C LEU A 466 -8.28 19.24 -9.90
N ARG A 467 -8.42 19.50 -8.59
CA ARG A 467 -7.35 20.15 -7.80
C ARG A 467 -6.05 19.35 -7.81
N MET A 468 -6.12 18.03 -7.67
CA MET A 468 -4.95 17.16 -7.74
C MET A 468 -4.27 17.25 -9.13
N SER A 469 -5.06 17.20 -10.20
CA SER A 469 -4.57 17.35 -11.58
C SER A 469 -3.92 18.72 -11.80
N GLN A 470 -4.52 19.79 -11.29
CA GLN A 470 -3.99 21.14 -11.37
C GLN A 470 -2.66 21.29 -10.60
N GLN A 471 -2.67 20.98 -9.30
CA GLN A 471 -1.57 21.33 -8.40
C GLN A 471 -0.41 20.35 -8.43
N THR A 472 -0.68 19.06 -8.65
CA THR A 472 0.36 18.03 -8.66
C THR A 472 0.87 17.76 -10.08
N GLN A 473 -0.01 17.81 -11.09
CA GLN A 473 0.32 17.40 -12.47
C GLN A 473 0.39 18.59 -13.45
N GLY A 474 -0.07 19.78 -13.06
CA GLY A 474 -0.11 20.96 -13.94
C GLY A 474 -1.23 20.96 -14.98
N GLY A 475 -2.13 19.97 -14.95
CA GLY A 475 -3.23 19.83 -15.90
C GLY A 475 -4.43 20.73 -15.62
N MET A 476 -5.53 20.50 -16.33
CA MET A 476 -6.85 21.11 -16.10
C MET A 476 -6.78 22.64 -16.00
N GLY A 477 -6.01 23.26 -16.89
CA GLY A 477 -5.86 24.71 -16.98
C GLY A 477 -4.90 25.36 -15.98
N HIS A 478 -4.17 24.58 -15.17
CA HIS A 478 -3.14 25.13 -14.27
C HIS A 478 -1.91 25.62 -15.05
N ASP A 479 -1.38 24.78 -15.93
CA ASP A 479 -0.32 25.17 -16.86
C ASP A 479 -0.91 25.66 -18.20
N THR A 480 -0.85 26.97 -18.43
CA THR A 480 -1.44 27.61 -19.61
C THR A 480 -0.46 27.77 -20.77
N ARG A 481 0.79 27.29 -20.63
CA ARG A 481 1.86 27.49 -21.62
C ARG A 481 1.54 26.96 -23.02
N ASP A 482 0.68 25.95 -23.10
CA ASP A 482 0.26 25.29 -24.35
C ASP A 482 -1.21 25.55 -24.69
N GLY A 483 -1.83 26.57 -24.10
CA GLY A 483 -3.18 27.03 -24.44
C GLY A 483 -4.32 26.27 -23.78
N ALA A 484 -4.06 25.53 -22.69
CA ALA A 484 -5.10 24.88 -21.91
C ALA A 484 -6.12 25.90 -21.36
N GLU A 485 -7.40 25.55 -21.43
CA GLU A 485 -8.48 26.37 -20.90
C GLU A 485 -8.54 26.24 -19.36
N PRO A 486 -8.77 27.34 -18.61
CA PRO A 486 -8.99 27.28 -17.17
C PRO A 486 -10.19 26.42 -16.80
N VAL A 487 -10.04 25.59 -15.77
CA VAL A 487 -11.12 24.82 -15.16
C VAL A 487 -11.30 25.29 -13.72
N ASP A 488 -12.53 25.65 -13.36
CA ASP A 488 -12.92 25.86 -11.96
C ASP A 488 -13.37 24.51 -11.37
N PRO A 489 -12.65 23.96 -10.38
CA PRO A 489 -13.03 22.70 -9.74
C PRO A 489 -14.42 22.70 -9.10
N SER A 490 -14.95 23.87 -8.72
CA SER A 490 -16.28 23.99 -8.12
C SER A 490 -17.41 24.03 -9.16
N HIS A 491 -17.10 24.42 -10.40
CA HIS A 491 -18.06 24.52 -11.49
C HIS A 491 -17.44 24.06 -12.83
N PRO A 492 -17.03 22.78 -12.94
CA PRO A 492 -16.36 22.31 -14.14
C PRO A 492 -17.30 22.22 -15.34
N GLN A 493 -16.73 22.36 -16.53
CA GLN A 493 -17.42 22.15 -17.80
C GLN A 493 -17.98 20.71 -17.89
N PRO A 494 -19.11 20.46 -18.59
CA PRO A 494 -19.72 19.14 -18.67
C PRO A 494 -18.79 18.03 -19.16
N GLU A 495 -17.95 18.31 -20.17
CA GLU A 495 -16.96 17.35 -20.68
C GLU A 495 -15.87 17.02 -19.65
N VAL A 496 -15.40 18.02 -18.90
CA VAL A 496 -14.41 17.83 -17.83
C VAL A 496 -15.00 17.02 -16.68
N LYS A 497 -16.26 17.28 -16.32
CA LYS A 497 -16.98 16.47 -15.34
C LYS A 497 -17.06 15.00 -15.78
N ALA A 498 -17.43 14.74 -17.03
CA ALA A 498 -17.49 13.37 -17.56
C ALA A 498 -16.12 12.66 -17.53
N MET A 499 -15.03 13.38 -17.82
CA MET A 499 -13.67 12.84 -17.66
C MET A 499 -13.38 12.43 -16.21
N MET A 500 -13.79 13.23 -15.22
CA MET A 500 -13.59 12.88 -13.80
C MET A 500 -14.45 11.70 -13.36
N GLU A 501 -15.65 11.53 -13.93
CA GLU A 501 -16.51 10.36 -13.70
C GLU A 501 -15.92 9.07 -14.34
N ASP A 502 -15.32 9.18 -15.53
CA ASP A 502 -14.57 8.09 -16.14
C ASP A 502 -13.34 7.73 -15.28
N LEU A 503 -12.53 8.71 -14.88
CA LEU A 503 -11.39 8.50 -13.97
C LEU A 503 -11.85 7.83 -12.67
N HIS A 504 -12.96 8.31 -12.09
CA HIS A 504 -13.55 7.72 -10.90
C HIS A 504 -13.90 6.25 -11.09
N SER A 505 -14.42 5.86 -12.26
CA SER A 505 -14.74 4.45 -12.58
C SER A 505 -13.52 3.53 -12.51
N PHE A 506 -12.32 4.03 -12.83
CA PHE A 506 -11.07 3.28 -12.63
C PHE A 506 -10.62 3.31 -11.17
N VAL A 507 -10.63 4.48 -10.51
CA VAL A 507 -10.22 4.62 -9.09
C VAL A 507 -11.05 3.72 -8.17
N THR A 508 -12.33 3.51 -8.49
CA THR A 508 -13.24 2.66 -7.72
C THR A 508 -13.45 1.28 -8.33
N ALA A 509 -12.58 0.81 -9.23
CA ALA A 509 -12.61 -0.59 -9.71
C ALA A 509 -12.26 -1.60 -8.60
N ASP A 510 -12.58 -2.89 -8.79
CA ASP A 510 -12.46 -3.94 -7.76
C ASP A 510 -11.04 -4.11 -7.19
N GLY A 511 -10.02 -3.94 -8.02
CA GLY A 511 -8.60 -4.00 -7.61
C GLY A 511 -8.06 -2.70 -7.00
N ASN A 512 -8.88 -1.65 -6.87
CA ASN A 512 -8.53 -0.32 -6.38
C ASN A 512 -9.28 0.02 -5.08
N LEU A 513 -10.10 1.07 -5.06
CA LEU A 513 -10.87 1.56 -3.90
C LEU A 513 -12.38 1.49 -4.15
N PRO A 514 -13.01 0.31 -4.15
CA PRO A 514 -14.43 0.16 -4.51
C PRO A 514 -15.37 1.07 -3.74
N TYR A 515 -15.11 1.28 -2.45
CA TYR A 515 -15.94 2.12 -1.58
C TYR A 515 -15.41 3.55 -1.40
N LEU A 516 -14.30 3.90 -2.08
CA LEU A 516 -13.61 5.19 -1.97
C LEU A 516 -13.16 5.54 -0.54
N ALA A 517 -12.02 6.21 -0.38
CA ALA A 517 -11.46 6.63 0.92
C ALA A 517 -11.14 5.50 1.94
N THR A 518 -11.50 4.25 1.67
CA THR A 518 -11.12 3.04 2.40
C THR A 518 -10.58 1.99 1.43
N TRP A 519 -9.68 1.13 1.91
CA TRP A 519 -9.09 0.01 1.16
C TRP A 519 -9.84 -1.31 1.41
N LEU A 520 -11.03 -1.22 2.02
CA LEU A 520 -11.92 -2.36 2.21
C LEU A 520 -12.42 -2.88 0.87
N ARG A 521 -12.44 -4.20 0.71
CA ARG A 521 -12.98 -4.88 -0.48
C ARG A 521 -13.89 -6.03 -0.09
N LEU A 522 -14.94 -6.19 -0.88
CA LEU A 522 -15.79 -7.37 -0.85
C LEU A 522 -15.48 -8.19 -2.10
N ASP A 523 -15.01 -9.41 -1.90
CA ASP A 523 -14.81 -10.40 -2.96
C ASP A 523 -16.17 -10.98 -3.37
N ALA A 524 -16.87 -10.18 -4.18
CA ALA A 524 -18.15 -10.52 -4.77
C ALA A 524 -18.24 -9.89 -6.17
N PRO A 525 -18.92 -10.55 -7.13
CA PRO A 525 -19.12 -9.98 -8.45
C PRO A 525 -19.89 -8.66 -8.39
N ARG A 526 -19.47 -7.65 -9.17
CA ARG A 526 -20.29 -6.47 -9.43
C ARG A 526 -21.52 -6.83 -10.24
N SER A 527 -22.69 -6.48 -9.72
CA SER A 527 -23.95 -6.52 -10.48
C SER A 527 -24.16 -5.28 -11.35
N ASP A 528 -23.57 -4.15 -10.95
CA ASP A 528 -23.61 -2.85 -11.64
C ASP A 528 -22.17 -2.30 -11.70
N PRO A 529 -21.58 -2.12 -12.89
CA PRO A 529 -20.21 -1.61 -13.02
C PRO A 529 -19.98 -0.25 -12.37
N ALA A 530 -21.02 0.58 -12.26
CA ALA A 530 -20.93 1.93 -11.69
C ALA A 530 -21.02 1.94 -10.16
N LYS A 531 -21.23 0.79 -9.50
CA LYS A 531 -21.39 0.70 -8.05
C LYS A 531 -20.38 -0.26 -7.46
N ALA A 532 -19.99 0.03 -6.22
CA ALA A 532 -19.20 -0.89 -5.43
C ALA A 532 -19.92 -2.24 -5.26
N PRO A 533 -19.20 -3.38 -5.18
CA PRO A 533 -19.79 -4.66 -4.82
C PRO A 533 -20.52 -4.54 -3.48
N VAL A 534 -21.69 -5.15 -3.39
CA VAL A 534 -22.45 -5.22 -2.14
C VAL A 534 -22.96 -6.64 -1.91
N SER A 535 -23.15 -6.98 -0.66
CA SER A 535 -23.74 -8.23 -0.18
C SER A 535 -25.14 -7.95 0.34
N HIS A 536 -26.03 -8.93 0.22
CA HIS A 536 -27.32 -8.85 0.88
C HIS A 536 -27.15 -9.09 2.40
N PRO A 537 -27.85 -8.37 3.29
CA PRO A 537 -27.73 -8.57 4.75
C PRO A 537 -27.88 -10.01 5.23
N LYS A 538 -28.73 -10.82 4.57
CA LYS A 538 -28.91 -12.26 4.86
C LYS A 538 -27.69 -13.14 4.60
N GLU A 539 -26.69 -12.65 3.87
CA GLU A 539 -25.43 -13.38 3.64
C GLU A 539 -24.49 -13.28 4.85
N TRP A 540 -24.74 -12.34 5.75
CA TRP A 540 -23.99 -12.17 6.99
C TRP A 540 -24.55 -13.09 8.06
N LEU A 541 -23.68 -13.94 8.62
CA LEU A 541 -24.01 -14.72 9.79
C LEU A 541 -24.00 -13.83 11.02
N ASN A 542 -25.05 -13.97 11.83
CA ASN A 542 -25.13 -13.35 13.15
C ASN A 542 -24.07 -13.98 14.07
N SER A 543 -23.25 -13.18 14.73
CA SER A 543 -22.16 -13.62 15.60
C SER A 543 -22.64 -14.47 16.79
N ALA A 544 -23.91 -14.33 17.23
CA ALA A 544 -24.51 -15.19 18.25
C ALA A 544 -24.68 -16.65 17.79
N SER A 545 -24.67 -16.92 16.48
CA SER A 545 -24.65 -18.30 15.96
C SER A 545 -23.37 -19.05 16.32
N CYS A 546 -22.26 -18.34 16.57
CA CYS A 546 -20.98 -18.95 16.94
C CYS A 546 -20.97 -19.42 18.41
N GLN A 547 -21.89 -18.90 19.25
CA GLN A 547 -21.88 -19.10 20.70
C GLN A 547 -22.03 -20.57 21.10
N SER A 548 -22.69 -21.42 20.30
CA SER A 548 -22.93 -22.83 20.66
C SER A 548 -21.67 -23.69 20.79
N CYS A 549 -20.56 -23.26 20.17
CA CYS A 549 -19.25 -23.93 20.28
C CYS A 549 -18.16 -23.00 20.86
N HIS A 550 -18.39 -21.67 20.80
CA HIS A 550 -17.47 -20.62 21.20
C HIS A 550 -18.07 -19.70 22.27
N ALA A 551 -18.70 -20.26 23.30
CA ALA A 551 -19.42 -19.48 24.31
C ALA A 551 -18.55 -18.42 25.01
N GLU A 552 -17.32 -18.79 25.41
CA GLU A 552 -16.39 -17.86 26.06
C GLU A 552 -15.93 -16.74 25.12
N ALA A 553 -15.60 -17.06 23.87
CA ALA A 553 -15.17 -16.05 22.90
C ALA A 553 -16.32 -15.08 22.53
N PHE A 554 -17.55 -15.58 22.41
CA PHE A 554 -18.72 -14.73 22.18
C PHE A 554 -18.99 -13.83 23.39
N ALA A 555 -18.94 -14.38 24.62
CA ALA A 555 -19.14 -13.62 25.84
C ALA A 555 -18.07 -12.53 26.02
N ASP A 556 -16.81 -12.83 25.70
CA ASP A 556 -15.72 -11.85 25.67
C ASP A 556 -16.06 -10.73 24.68
N TRP A 557 -16.28 -11.09 23.41
CA TRP A 557 -16.43 -10.13 22.31
C TRP A 557 -17.69 -9.26 22.45
N SER A 558 -18.80 -9.84 22.92
CA SER A 558 -20.13 -9.22 22.82
C SER A 558 -20.27 -7.90 23.60
N ASP A 559 -19.41 -7.65 24.58
CA ASP A 559 -19.43 -6.43 25.39
C ASP A 559 -18.25 -5.50 25.11
N THR A 560 -17.36 -5.88 24.18
CA THR A 560 -16.20 -5.07 23.80
C THR A 560 -16.60 -3.85 22.98
N ASN A 561 -15.68 -2.88 22.93
CA ASN A 561 -15.79 -1.80 21.94
C ASN A 561 -15.65 -2.30 20.49
N HIS A 562 -15.08 -3.50 20.26
CA HIS A 562 -14.95 -4.05 18.90
C HIS A 562 -16.31 -4.39 18.28
N ARG A 563 -17.30 -4.77 19.08
CA ARG A 563 -18.69 -4.92 18.63
C ARG A 563 -19.40 -3.57 18.50
N LEU A 564 -19.22 -2.67 19.46
CA LEU A 564 -20.10 -1.49 19.59
C LEU A 564 -19.41 -0.17 19.26
N MET A 565 -18.54 -0.16 18.23
CA MET A 565 -17.82 1.04 17.79
C MET A 565 -18.61 1.94 16.82
N GLY A 566 -19.80 1.50 16.40
CA GLY A 566 -20.68 2.22 15.49
C GLY A 566 -21.62 3.20 16.21
N ASN A 567 -22.92 3.14 15.92
CA ASN A 567 -23.91 4.04 16.50
C ASN A 567 -23.99 3.97 18.04
N SER A 568 -23.60 2.83 18.62
CA SER A 568 -23.53 2.63 20.07
C SER A 568 -22.34 3.29 20.76
N HIS A 569 -21.39 3.86 19.99
CA HIS A 569 -20.25 4.60 20.53
C HIS A 569 -20.50 6.12 20.44
N PRO A 570 -20.84 6.80 21.55
CA PRO A 570 -21.32 8.18 21.51
C PRO A 570 -20.29 9.18 20.97
N TYR A 571 -19.00 9.01 21.29
CA TYR A 571 -17.94 9.86 20.75
C TYR A 571 -17.79 9.72 19.22
N TYR A 572 -17.81 8.49 18.69
CA TYR A 572 -17.74 8.25 17.25
C TYR A 572 -18.93 8.89 16.54
N LYS A 573 -20.14 8.72 17.07
CA LYS A 573 -21.36 9.30 16.49
C LYS A 573 -21.26 10.82 16.34
N VAL A 574 -20.81 11.51 17.38
CA VAL A 574 -20.64 12.98 17.37
C VAL A 574 -19.57 13.42 16.38
N VAL A 575 -18.40 12.75 16.39
CA VAL A 575 -17.30 13.07 15.48
C VAL A 575 -17.67 12.79 14.02
N GLN A 576 -18.33 11.66 13.75
CA GLN A 576 -18.82 11.33 12.41
C GLN A 576 -19.89 12.30 11.93
N ALA A 577 -20.80 12.74 12.80
CA ALA A 577 -21.79 13.75 12.44
C ALA A 577 -21.12 15.09 12.07
N LEU A 578 -20.11 15.50 12.83
CA LEU A 578 -19.30 16.68 12.50
C LEU A 578 -18.58 16.51 11.16
N ALA A 579 -17.93 15.36 10.96
CA ALA A 579 -17.24 14.99 9.72
C ALA A 579 -18.17 15.10 8.50
N ARG A 580 -19.36 14.49 8.56
CA ARG A 580 -20.37 14.56 7.49
C ARG A 580 -20.84 15.99 7.23
N GLN A 581 -21.05 16.77 8.30
CA GLN A 581 -21.47 18.16 8.18
C GLN A 581 -20.40 19.03 7.50
N THR A 582 -19.12 18.79 7.77
CA THR A 582 -18.02 19.65 7.28
C THR A 582 -17.40 19.19 5.98
N GLU A 583 -17.46 17.90 5.66
CA GLU A 583 -16.76 17.30 4.51
C GLU A 583 -17.70 16.64 3.49
N GLY A 584 -18.98 16.44 3.81
CA GLY A 584 -19.95 15.73 2.97
C GLY A 584 -20.35 14.35 3.51
N GLU A 585 -21.53 13.86 3.11
CA GLU A 585 -22.13 12.62 3.64
C GLU A 585 -21.26 11.38 3.36
N GLU A 586 -20.69 11.29 2.16
CA GLU A 586 -19.81 10.23 1.69
C GLU A 586 -18.53 10.10 2.53
N PHE A 587 -18.04 11.19 3.14
CA PHE A 587 -16.87 11.15 4.02
C PHE A 587 -17.09 10.23 5.24
N GLY A 588 -18.33 10.08 5.68
CA GLY A 588 -18.69 9.15 6.76
C GLY A 588 -18.26 7.70 6.49
N GLN A 589 -18.13 7.31 5.22
CA GLN A 589 -17.72 5.95 4.83
C GLN A 589 -16.25 5.65 5.15
N TRP A 590 -15.37 6.65 5.16
CA TRP A 590 -13.98 6.43 5.62
C TRP A 590 -13.96 5.93 7.06
N CYS A 591 -14.73 6.57 7.93
CA CYS A 591 -14.87 6.19 9.33
C CYS A 591 -15.48 4.78 9.46
N GLN A 592 -16.54 4.51 8.69
CA GLN A 592 -17.23 3.22 8.67
C GLN A 592 -16.34 2.08 8.15
N GLY A 593 -15.27 2.36 7.40
CA GLY A 593 -14.32 1.36 6.91
C GLY A 593 -13.77 0.50 8.05
N CYS A 594 -13.44 1.14 9.17
CA CYS A 594 -13.01 0.46 10.38
C CYS A 594 -14.18 0.24 11.36
N HIS A 595 -15.09 1.23 11.47
CA HIS A 595 -16.11 1.24 12.52
C HIS A 595 -17.36 0.40 12.23
N MET A 596 -17.75 0.25 10.97
CA MET A 596 -18.95 -0.46 10.54
C MET A 596 -18.75 -1.11 9.16
N PRO A 597 -17.73 -1.97 8.98
CA PRO A 597 -17.38 -2.51 7.67
C PRO A 597 -18.53 -3.28 6.99
N GLN A 598 -19.36 -4.00 7.76
CA GLN A 598 -20.54 -4.70 7.22
C GLN A 598 -21.57 -3.72 6.61
N GLN A 599 -21.68 -2.53 7.18
CA GLN A 599 -22.61 -1.50 6.70
C GLN A 599 -22.21 -1.00 5.31
N ILE A 600 -20.91 -0.74 5.09
CA ILE A 600 -20.37 -0.39 3.78
C ILE A 600 -20.62 -1.51 2.78
N MET A 601 -20.27 -2.75 3.13
CA MET A 601 -20.39 -3.90 2.25
C MET A 601 -21.83 -4.35 1.99
N THR A 602 -22.81 -3.83 2.72
CA THR A 602 -24.25 -4.03 2.44
C THR A 602 -24.89 -2.83 1.73
N GLY A 603 -24.11 -1.80 1.41
CA GLY A 603 -24.58 -0.59 0.72
C GLY A 603 -25.42 0.35 1.59
N GLN A 604 -25.42 0.15 2.91
CA GLN A 604 -26.17 1.00 3.84
C GLN A 604 -25.37 2.28 4.14
N LYS A 605 -26.01 3.45 4.04
CA LYS A 605 -25.36 4.75 4.29
C LYS A 605 -25.64 5.30 5.71
N SER A 606 -26.85 5.09 6.20
CA SER A 606 -27.31 5.60 7.50
C SER A 606 -26.97 4.63 8.62
N LEU A 607 -26.48 5.16 9.74
CA LEU A 607 -26.26 4.38 10.96
C LEU A 607 -27.56 3.65 11.39
N PRO A 608 -27.46 2.46 11.99
CA PRO A 608 -28.61 1.73 12.53
C PRO A 608 -29.45 2.57 13.51
N ALA A 609 -30.74 2.29 13.57
CA ALA A 609 -31.64 2.94 14.52
C ALA A 609 -31.49 2.30 15.92
N GLY A 610 -31.39 3.13 16.96
CA GLY A 610 -31.22 2.68 18.35
C GLY A 610 -29.75 2.53 18.76
N SER A 611 -29.49 2.51 20.06
CA SER A 611 -28.15 2.39 20.64
C SER A 611 -28.08 1.18 21.56
N HIS A 612 -26.99 0.43 21.46
CA HIS A 612 -26.68 -0.71 22.31
C HIS A 612 -25.60 -0.38 23.35
N MET A 613 -25.38 0.92 23.64
CA MET A 613 -24.33 1.40 24.55
C MET A 613 -24.28 0.67 25.91
N PHE A 614 -25.46 0.33 26.45
CA PHE A 614 -25.66 -0.36 27.74
C PHE A 614 -25.98 -1.86 27.61
N GLU A 615 -25.94 -2.41 26.40
CA GLU A 615 -26.29 -3.81 26.20
C GLU A 615 -25.23 -4.74 26.79
N GLN A 616 -25.68 -5.82 27.42
CA GLN A 616 -24.81 -6.84 28.02
C GLN A 616 -25.06 -8.21 27.37
N GLY A 617 -23.99 -9.00 27.24
CA GLY A 617 -24.04 -10.40 26.79
C GLY A 617 -24.61 -10.60 25.38
N GLY A 618 -24.55 -9.59 24.51
CA GLY A 618 -25.04 -9.69 23.14
C GLY A 618 -26.55 -9.99 23.02
N ALA A 619 -27.35 -9.58 24.01
CA ALA A 619 -28.78 -9.86 24.10
C ALA A 619 -29.57 -9.57 22.80
N SER A 620 -29.25 -8.49 22.08
CA SER A 620 -29.92 -8.16 20.80
C SER A 620 -29.58 -9.15 19.70
N LEU A 621 -28.31 -9.56 19.60
CA LEU A 621 -27.85 -10.56 18.63
C LEU A 621 -28.44 -11.93 18.93
N ILE A 622 -28.50 -12.33 20.20
CA ILE A 622 -29.14 -13.59 20.63
C ILE A 622 -30.63 -13.58 20.30
N ALA A 623 -31.33 -12.48 20.56
CA ALA A 623 -32.75 -12.34 20.26
C ALA A 623 -33.01 -12.45 18.75
N ALA A 624 -32.21 -11.76 17.93
CA ALA A 624 -32.30 -11.83 16.48
C ALA A 624 -32.00 -13.25 15.95
N GLN A 625 -30.96 -13.91 16.48
CA GLN A 625 -30.59 -15.27 16.11
C GLN A 625 -31.71 -16.26 16.40
N ARG A 626 -32.37 -16.16 17.56
CA ARG A 626 -33.52 -17.00 17.92
C ARG A 626 -34.71 -16.83 16.98
N LYS A 627 -34.88 -15.64 16.41
CA LYS A 627 -35.93 -15.33 15.43
C LYS A 627 -35.51 -15.65 13.99
N GLY A 628 -34.25 -16.00 13.74
CA GLY A 628 -33.71 -16.18 12.39
C GLY A 628 -33.57 -14.87 11.61
N GLU A 629 -33.42 -13.74 12.31
CA GLU A 629 -33.26 -12.41 11.71
C GLU A 629 -31.79 -12.15 11.35
N SER A 630 -31.54 -11.63 10.15
CA SER A 630 -30.22 -11.15 9.73
C SER A 630 -29.92 -9.79 10.34
N VAL A 631 -28.72 -9.60 10.88
CA VAL A 631 -28.29 -8.34 11.51
C VAL A 631 -27.08 -7.81 10.75
N VAL A 632 -27.10 -6.53 10.38
CA VAL A 632 -25.88 -5.81 10.01
C VAL A 632 -25.26 -5.34 11.32
N GLU A 633 -24.21 -6.03 11.73
CA GLU A 633 -23.61 -5.79 13.04
C GLU A 633 -22.82 -4.47 13.03
N GLU A 634 -22.92 -3.73 14.13
CA GLU A 634 -21.99 -2.65 14.41
C GLU A 634 -20.58 -3.23 14.62
N GLY A 635 -19.54 -2.44 14.31
CA GLY A 635 -18.16 -2.86 14.53
C GLY A 635 -17.73 -4.08 13.71
N THR A 636 -16.80 -4.82 14.29
CA THR A 636 -16.17 -5.98 13.68
C THR A 636 -16.73 -7.26 14.31
N GLY A 637 -17.74 -7.83 13.66
CA GLY A 637 -18.36 -9.11 14.01
C GLY A 637 -17.46 -10.33 13.81
N CYS A 638 -17.82 -11.45 14.46
CA CYS A 638 -17.11 -12.73 14.34
C CYS A 638 -16.99 -13.14 12.87
N PHE A 639 -18.11 -13.10 12.14
CA PHE A 639 -18.13 -13.49 10.73
C PHE A 639 -17.31 -12.55 9.85
N PHE A 640 -17.30 -11.24 10.13
CA PHE A 640 -16.45 -10.28 9.42
C PHE A 640 -14.97 -10.61 9.60
N CYS A 641 -14.48 -10.66 10.84
CA CYS A 641 -13.05 -10.91 11.11
C CYS A 641 -12.59 -12.26 10.57
N HIS A 642 -13.39 -13.31 10.75
CA HIS A 642 -13.05 -14.67 10.32
C HIS A 642 -13.34 -14.95 8.84
N ARG A 643 -13.81 -13.94 8.08
CA ARG A 643 -13.97 -14.01 6.61
C ARG A 643 -13.14 -12.98 5.86
N ILE A 644 -12.24 -12.30 6.56
CA ILE A 644 -11.09 -11.65 5.91
C ILE A 644 -10.24 -12.77 5.30
N THR A 645 -10.10 -12.75 3.98
CA THR A 645 -9.31 -13.73 3.21
C THR A 645 -7.96 -13.17 2.77
N ARG A 646 -7.78 -11.84 2.79
CA ARG A 646 -6.52 -11.19 2.42
C ARG A 646 -6.34 -9.87 3.16
N ILE A 647 -5.09 -9.58 3.51
CA ILE A 647 -4.63 -8.25 3.93
C ILE A 647 -4.03 -7.58 2.69
N GLU A 648 -4.59 -6.45 2.28
CA GLU A 648 -4.11 -5.68 1.11
C GLU A 648 -2.85 -4.87 1.43
N ASP A 649 -2.55 -4.66 2.71
CA ASP A 649 -1.38 -3.96 3.25
C ASP A 649 -1.03 -2.64 2.53
N ALA A 650 -2.02 -1.79 2.29
CA ALA A 650 -1.83 -0.48 1.67
C ALA A 650 -1.34 0.61 2.66
N GLY A 651 -1.05 0.24 3.91
CA GLY A 651 -0.57 1.15 4.96
C GLY A 651 -1.55 1.44 6.09
N GLY A 652 -2.86 1.16 5.91
CA GLY A 652 -3.92 1.45 6.89
C GLY A 652 -5.31 1.51 6.23
N ASN A 653 -6.27 2.18 6.88
CA ASN A 653 -7.61 2.50 6.33
C ASN A 653 -8.42 1.28 5.83
N ALA A 654 -8.55 0.27 6.68
CA ALA A 654 -9.25 -1.00 6.44
C ALA A 654 -8.79 -1.77 5.20
N ALA A 655 -7.47 -1.83 4.95
CA ALA A 655 -6.85 -2.53 3.82
C ALA A 655 -7.00 -4.06 3.88
N LEU A 656 -8.21 -4.55 3.63
CA LEU A 656 -8.65 -5.93 3.82
C LEU A 656 -9.61 -6.34 2.70
N THR A 657 -9.54 -7.61 2.30
CA THR A 657 -10.55 -8.24 1.43
C THR A 657 -11.34 -9.28 2.21
N VAL A 658 -12.67 -9.21 2.09
CA VAL A 658 -13.63 -10.11 2.74
C VAL A 658 -14.36 -10.94 1.69
N ASN A 659 -14.46 -12.25 1.91
CA ASN A 659 -15.23 -13.16 1.06
C ASN A 659 -16.29 -13.89 1.90
N LEU A 660 -17.57 -13.84 1.52
CA LEU A 660 -18.64 -14.47 2.32
C LEU A 660 -19.05 -15.87 1.85
N LYS A 661 -18.77 -16.24 0.60
CA LYS A 661 -19.43 -17.37 -0.08
C LYS A 661 -18.49 -18.53 -0.41
N ASP A 662 -17.24 -18.26 -0.73
CA ASP A 662 -16.30 -19.24 -1.26
C ASP A 662 -15.66 -20.01 -0.10
N ARG A 663 -16.44 -20.95 0.43
CA ARG A 663 -16.02 -21.86 1.49
C ARG A 663 -16.72 -23.20 1.41
N GLU A 664 -16.01 -24.24 1.81
CA GLU A 664 -16.61 -25.55 2.05
C GLU A 664 -17.58 -25.44 3.24
N ARG A 665 -18.76 -26.04 3.09
CA ARG A 665 -19.85 -26.00 4.08
C ARG A 665 -20.27 -27.41 4.46
N TYR A 666 -20.73 -27.57 5.69
CA TYR A 666 -21.33 -28.82 6.15
C TYR A 666 -22.79 -28.93 5.68
N VAL A 667 -23.28 -30.15 5.58
CA VAL A 667 -24.69 -30.40 5.23
C VAL A 667 -25.57 -29.75 6.29
N PHE A 668 -26.53 -28.94 5.86
CA PHE A 668 -27.46 -28.16 6.69
C PHE A 668 -26.85 -26.99 7.48
N GLU A 669 -25.65 -26.54 7.15
CA GLU A 669 -25.05 -25.38 7.83
C GLU A 669 -25.88 -24.10 7.67
N ASP A 670 -26.57 -23.95 6.54
CA ASP A 670 -27.47 -22.81 6.26
C ASP A 670 -28.87 -22.98 6.89
N ALA A 671 -29.15 -24.11 7.56
CA ALA A 671 -30.46 -24.35 8.16
C ALA A 671 -30.72 -23.38 9.33
N GLN A 672 -31.99 -23.06 9.56
CA GLN A 672 -32.40 -22.15 10.62
C GLN A 672 -31.88 -22.62 11.99
N GLY A 673 -31.27 -21.70 12.73
CA GLY A 673 -30.76 -21.95 14.08
C GLY A 673 -31.83 -22.55 14.98
N GLY A 674 -31.44 -23.54 15.80
CA GLY A 674 -32.36 -24.29 16.67
C GLY A 674 -33.16 -25.41 15.99
N SER A 675 -33.07 -25.57 14.67
CA SER A 675 -33.65 -26.73 13.97
C SER A 675 -32.82 -28.01 14.18
N VAL A 676 -33.46 -29.18 14.03
CA VAL A 676 -32.75 -30.48 14.04
C VAL A 676 -31.70 -30.57 12.93
N ALA A 677 -31.97 -29.96 11.77
CA ALA A 677 -31.03 -29.91 10.66
C ALA A 677 -29.77 -29.10 11.01
N HIS A 678 -29.95 -27.92 11.62
CA HIS A 678 -28.82 -27.11 12.10
C HIS A 678 -28.04 -27.83 13.22
N TRP A 679 -28.74 -28.49 14.14
CA TRP A 679 -28.10 -29.32 15.17
C TRP A 679 -27.23 -30.44 14.56
N LEU A 680 -27.69 -31.08 13.48
CA LEU A 680 -26.89 -32.06 12.75
C LEU A 680 -25.64 -31.42 12.11
N ALA A 681 -25.74 -30.20 11.59
CA ALA A 681 -24.58 -29.45 11.07
C ALA A 681 -23.55 -29.19 12.17
N GLU A 682 -23.97 -28.73 13.36
CA GLU A 682 -23.09 -28.52 14.51
C GLU A 682 -22.37 -29.82 14.95
N ARG A 683 -23.07 -30.97 14.93
CA ARG A 683 -22.43 -32.27 15.24
C ARG A 683 -21.39 -32.66 14.19
N GLN A 684 -21.65 -32.37 12.91
CA GLN A 684 -20.69 -32.62 11.84
C GLN A 684 -19.43 -31.76 11.98
N ILE A 685 -19.58 -30.47 12.29
CA ILE A 685 -18.47 -29.55 12.55
C ILE A 685 -17.61 -30.09 13.70
N ASN A 686 -18.22 -30.43 14.84
CA ASN A 686 -17.51 -30.97 16.00
C ASN A 686 -16.79 -32.30 15.71
N ALA A 687 -17.40 -33.18 14.90
CA ALA A 687 -16.80 -34.47 14.56
C ALA A 687 -15.64 -34.36 13.57
N ARG A 688 -15.67 -33.40 12.64
CA ARG A 688 -14.68 -33.23 11.58
C ARG A 688 -14.41 -31.74 11.28
N PRO A 689 -13.72 -30.99 12.15
CA PRO A 689 -13.66 -29.52 12.08
C PRO A 689 -12.73 -28.96 10.99
N ALA A 690 -12.13 -29.80 10.15
CA ALA A 690 -11.12 -29.37 9.18
C ALA A 690 -11.67 -28.33 8.20
N ALA A 691 -12.83 -28.58 7.58
CA ALA A 691 -13.46 -27.64 6.64
C ALA A 691 -13.83 -26.32 7.33
N HIS A 692 -14.35 -26.38 8.57
CA HIS A 692 -14.61 -25.18 9.38
C HIS A 692 -13.33 -24.37 9.62
N LYS A 693 -12.25 -25.01 10.06
CA LYS A 693 -10.97 -24.35 10.33
C LYS A 693 -10.40 -23.69 9.07
N THR A 694 -10.36 -24.39 7.95
CA THR A 694 -9.88 -23.83 6.67
C THR A 694 -10.73 -22.64 6.20
N SER A 695 -12.03 -22.67 6.49
CA SER A 695 -12.95 -21.61 6.10
C SER A 695 -12.85 -20.35 6.97
N TYR A 696 -12.50 -20.50 8.25
CA TYR A 696 -12.56 -19.40 9.24
C TYR A 696 -11.22 -19.05 9.86
N GLN A 697 -10.12 -19.61 9.39
CA GLN A 697 -8.79 -19.33 9.92
C GLN A 697 -7.80 -19.12 8.78
N GLN A 698 -7.21 -17.93 8.73
CA GLN A 698 -6.09 -17.62 7.84
C GLN A 698 -4.77 -17.60 8.61
N ASP A 699 -3.66 -17.85 7.92
CA ASP A 699 -2.33 -17.89 8.55
C ASP A 699 -1.91 -16.53 9.14
N PHE A 700 -2.39 -15.43 8.55
CA PHE A 700 -2.07 -14.06 8.99
C PHE A 700 -2.84 -13.59 10.23
N TYR A 701 -3.78 -14.37 10.80
CA TYR A 701 -4.55 -13.94 11.98
C TYR A 701 -3.69 -13.75 13.25
N ARG A 702 -2.45 -14.24 13.24
CA ARG A 702 -1.46 -13.99 14.30
C ARG A 702 -0.51 -12.85 13.98
N ASP A 703 -0.58 -12.30 12.78
CA ASP A 703 0.26 -11.21 12.33
C ASP A 703 -0.33 -9.87 12.79
N ALA A 704 0.53 -8.99 13.30
CA ALA A 704 0.17 -7.62 13.63
C ALA A 704 -0.33 -6.82 12.40
N ALA A 705 -0.02 -7.26 11.17
CA ALA A 705 -0.55 -6.70 9.94
C ALA A 705 -2.08 -6.74 9.85
N LEU A 706 -2.74 -7.72 10.50
CA LEU A 706 -4.20 -7.70 10.60
C LEU A 706 -4.69 -6.47 11.37
N CYS A 707 -4.07 -6.20 12.53
CA CYS A 707 -4.38 -5.03 13.35
C CYS A 707 -4.03 -3.73 12.64
N LYS A 708 -2.89 -3.68 11.91
CA LYS A 708 -2.44 -2.53 11.10
C LYS A 708 -3.54 -2.02 10.19
N SER A 709 -4.35 -2.92 9.62
CA SER A 709 -5.39 -2.56 8.67
C SER A 709 -6.37 -1.53 9.24
N CYS A 710 -6.69 -1.56 10.54
CA CYS A 710 -7.55 -0.56 11.18
C CYS A 710 -6.83 0.35 12.19
N HIS A 711 -5.70 -0.10 12.75
CA HIS A 711 -4.92 0.64 13.77
C HIS A 711 -3.77 1.48 13.19
N ASN A 712 -3.66 1.53 11.87
CA ASN A 712 -3.03 2.64 11.16
C ASN A 712 -4.09 3.37 10.33
N GLU A 713 -4.15 4.69 10.45
CA GLU A 713 -5.14 5.55 9.83
C GLU A 713 -4.47 6.81 9.30
N PHE A 714 -4.79 7.15 8.06
CA PHE A 714 -4.33 8.37 7.42
C PHE A 714 -5.46 9.07 6.70
N SER A 715 -5.43 10.40 6.66
CA SER A 715 -6.46 11.19 5.98
C SER A 715 -6.46 10.93 4.47
N PRO A 716 -7.61 10.57 3.86
CA PRO A 716 -7.72 10.36 2.43
C PRO A 716 -7.29 11.60 1.63
N GLY A 717 -6.49 11.39 0.58
CA GLY A 717 -5.97 12.48 -0.28
C GLY A 717 -4.71 13.14 0.27
N THR A 718 -4.76 13.75 1.48
CA THR A 718 -3.57 14.39 2.08
C THR A 718 -2.54 13.39 2.60
N GLY A 719 -2.95 12.16 2.91
CA GLY A 719 -2.08 11.11 3.42
C GLY A 719 -1.49 11.40 4.81
N ALA A 720 -1.97 12.44 5.51
CA ALA A 720 -1.48 12.77 6.84
C ALA A 720 -1.80 11.63 7.81
N ASN A 721 -0.75 11.09 8.45
CA ASN A 721 -0.87 9.92 9.31
C ASN A 721 -1.43 10.34 10.68
N ILE A 722 -2.70 10.01 10.93
CA ILE A 722 -3.46 10.37 12.13
C ILE A 722 -3.14 9.38 13.25
N VAL A 723 -3.34 8.09 12.97
CA VAL A 723 -3.08 7.00 13.89
C VAL A 723 -2.00 6.10 13.31
N ASN A 724 -0.93 5.91 14.05
CA ASN A 724 0.23 5.14 13.60
C ASN A 724 0.67 4.10 14.63
N THR A 725 -0.30 3.49 15.33
CA THR A 725 -0.06 2.58 16.46
C THR A 725 0.79 1.38 16.06
N TRP A 726 0.54 0.82 14.86
CA TRP A 726 1.31 -0.31 14.37
C TRP A 726 2.75 0.11 14.04
N GLU A 727 2.97 1.29 13.46
CA GLU A 727 4.33 1.78 13.18
C GLU A 727 5.14 2.02 14.46
N GLU A 728 4.49 2.56 15.49
CA GLU A 728 5.10 2.73 16.82
C GLU A 728 5.52 1.39 17.42
N TRP A 729 4.69 0.35 17.27
CA TRP A 729 5.03 -1.00 17.69
C TRP A 729 6.12 -1.63 16.83
N ALA A 730 6.03 -1.51 15.50
CA ALA A 730 6.95 -2.09 14.55
C ALA A 730 8.38 -1.54 14.73
N GLY A 731 8.51 -0.28 15.16
CA GLY A 731 9.79 0.34 15.53
C GLY A 731 10.28 0.01 16.94
N SER A 732 9.48 -0.66 17.77
CA SER A 732 9.82 -0.95 19.16
C SER A 732 10.66 -2.21 19.33
N PRO A 733 11.34 -2.39 20.48
CA PRO A 733 11.99 -3.66 20.82
C PRO A 733 11.04 -4.86 20.90
N TYR A 734 9.73 -4.65 21.07
CA TYR A 734 8.75 -5.74 21.08
C TYR A 734 8.55 -6.36 19.70
N ALA A 735 8.78 -5.60 18.62
CA ALA A 735 8.77 -6.13 17.25
C ALA A 735 10.17 -6.56 16.79
N THR A 736 11.21 -5.80 17.17
CA THR A 736 12.54 -5.87 16.55
C THR A 736 13.60 -6.65 17.31
N SER A 737 13.40 -6.98 18.60
CA SER A 737 14.44 -7.64 19.41
C SER A 737 14.94 -8.92 18.75
N GLU A 738 16.25 -9.17 18.77
CA GLU A 738 16.82 -10.45 18.30
C GLU A 738 16.39 -11.63 19.20
N ARG A 739 16.05 -11.33 20.46
CA ARG A 739 15.58 -12.29 21.44
C ARG A 739 14.09 -12.57 21.28
N VAL A 740 13.76 -13.78 20.84
CA VAL A 740 12.38 -14.22 20.59
C VAL A 740 11.51 -14.13 21.84
N ASP A 741 12.07 -14.36 23.03
CA ASP A 741 11.37 -14.27 24.31
C ASP A 741 10.98 -12.83 24.70
N GLU A 742 11.61 -11.82 24.10
CA GLU A 742 11.28 -10.40 24.28
C GLU A 742 10.27 -9.89 23.25
N ARG A 743 10.08 -10.61 22.13
CA ARG A 743 9.12 -10.21 21.09
C ARG A 743 7.68 -10.39 21.57
N ARG A 744 6.84 -9.42 21.26
CA ARG A 744 5.38 -9.46 21.51
C ARG A 744 4.67 -8.85 20.32
N THR A 745 3.59 -9.47 19.88
CA THR A 745 2.64 -8.94 18.91
C THR A 745 1.47 -8.23 19.59
N CYS A 746 0.61 -7.56 18.83
CA CYS A 746 -0.59 -6.91 19.36
C CYS A 746 -1.46 -7.88 20.17
N ILE A 747 -1.69 -9.08 19.63
CA ILE A 747 -2.58 -10.08 20.24
C ILE A 747 -1.98 -10.72 21.50
N ASP A 748 -0.65 -10.69 21.67
CA ASP A 748 -0.02 -11.19 22.90
C ASP A 748 -0.43 -10.40 24.14
N CYS A 749 -0.73 -9.10 23.97
CA CYS A 749 -1.13 -8.21 25.04
C CYS A 749 -2.64 -7.92 25.04
N HIS A 750 -3.22 -7.61 23.88
CA HIS A 750 -4.61 -7.13 23.78
C HIS A 750 -5.65 -8.25 23.68
N MET A 751 -5.21 -9.49 23.47
CA MET A 751 -6.05 -10.69 23.50
C MET A 751 -5.57 -11.65 24.60
N ASN A 752 -4.90 -11.13 25.63
CA ASN A 752 -4.35 -11.95 26.71
C ASN A 752 -5.44 -12.29 27.75
N PRO A 753 -5.49 -13.52 28.26
CA PRO A 753 -6.37 -13.87 29.38
C PRO A 753 -6.11 -13.09 30.67
N ASN A 754 -4.87 -12.65 30.90
CA ASN A 754 -4.46 -11.85 32.05
C ASN A 754 -3.83 -10.53 31.59
N PRO A 755 -4.62 -9.53 31.17
CA PRO A 755 -4.11 -8.23 30.73
C PRO A 755 -3.22 -7.56 31.78
N GLY A 756 -2.12 -6.97 31.31
CA GLY A 756 -1.10 -6.33 32.15
C GLY A 756 0.03 -7.23 32.65
N ASN A 757 0.05 -8.52 32.28
CA ASN A 757 1.15 -9.45 32.60
C ASN A 757 2.38 -9.35 31.65
N GLY A 758 2.50 -8.30 30.84
CA GLY A 758 3.56 -8.15 29.84
C GLY A 758 3.45 -9.08 28.62
N GLY A 759 2.25 -9.59 28.33
CA GLY A 759 1.98 -10.49 27.21
C GLY A 759 2.50 -11.92 27.43
N ALA A 760 2.69 -12.31 28.69
CA ALA A 760 3.08 -13.66 29.06
C ALA A 760 1.99 -14.67 28.63
N ALA A 761 2.42 -15.87 28.23
CA ALA A 761 1.50 -16.91 27.79
C ALA A 761 0.63 -17.38 28.96
N VAL A 762 -0.68 -17.45 28.74
CA VAL A 762 -1.63 -18.07 29.66
C VAL A 762 -2.24 -19.29 28.96
N PRO A 763 -2.13 -20.50 29.52
CA PRO A 763 -2.69 -21.70 28.92
C PRO A 763 -4.22 -21.70 29.02
N GLY A 764 -4.89 -22.28 28.02
CA GLY A 764 -6.35 -22.32 27.99
C GLY A 764 -6.89 -23.01 26.74
N ARG A 765 -8.22 -23.08 26.61
CA ARG A 765 -8.91 -23.71 25.47
C ARG A 765 -9.65 -22.62 24.68
N SER A 766 -9.63 -22.70 23.35
CA SER A 766 -10.32 -21.70 22.50
C SER A 766 -11.76 -22.08 22.14
N THR A 767 -12.13 -23.33 22.38
CA THR A 767 -13.46 -23.87 22.08
C THR A 767 -13.86 -24.83 23.19
N GLU A 768 -15.16 -25.03 23.36
CA GLU A 768 -15.67 -26.08 24.23
C GLU A 768 -15.08 -27.44 23.81
N ASN A 769 -14.57 -28.20 24.78
CA ASN A 769 -13.92 -29.51 24.57
C ASN A 769 -12.68 -29.51 23.65
N GLY A 770 -12.23 -28.35 23.15
CA GLY A 770 -11.04 -28.23 22.31
C GLY A 770 -9.74 -28.50 23.08
N PRO A 771 -8.61 -28.79 22.39
CA PRO A 771 -7.35 -29.10 23.07
C PRO A 771 -6.85 -27.92 23.91
N LEU A 772 -6.18 -28.23 25.02
CA LEU A 772 -5.46 -27.22 25.81
C LEU A 772 -4.31 -26.66 24.97
N LYS A 773 -4.26 -25.34 24.84
CA LYS A 773 -3.17 -24.62 24.19
C LYS A 773 -2.26 -24.05 25.26
N ALA A 774 -0.95 -24.03 24.98
CA ALA A 774 0.03 -23.37 25.84
C ALA A 774 -0.19 -21.86 25.95
N ARG A 775 -0.78 -21.24 24.92
CA ARG A 775 -1.18 -19.85 24.87
C ARG A 775 -2.60 -19.74 24.31
N LEU A 776 -3.52 -19.24 25.13
CA LEU A 776 -4.86 -18.84 24.73
C LEU A 776 -4.86 -17.38 24.32
N TYR A 777 -5.59 -17.06 23.25
CA TYR A 777 -5.97 -15.69 22.90
C TYR A 777 -7.48 -15.55 23.11
N ARG A 778 -7.88 -14.59 23.93
CA ARG A 778 -9.27 -14.20 24.22
C ARG A 778 -9.76 -13.14 23.24
N HIS A 779 -11.07 -12.97 23.14
CA HIS A 779 -11.67 -11.94 22.30
C HIS A 779 -12.11 -10.73 23.13
N ASN A 780 -11.38 -10.44 24.21
CA ASN A 780 -11.61 -9.33 25.13
C ASN A 780 -11.14 -7.98 24.55
N PHE A 781 -10.18 -8.00 23.62
CA PHE A 781 -9.66 -6.82 22.92
C PHE A 781 -9.36 -5.64 23.86
N THR A 782 -8.71 -5.94 24.98
CA THR A 782 -8.52 -5.02 26.11
C THR A 782 -7.78 -3.77 25.65
N GLY A 783 -8.25 -2.59 26.05
CA GLY A 783 -7.67 -1.33 25.60
C GLY A 783 -7.91 -0.19 26.58
N ALA A 784 -7.62 1.03 26.15
CA ALA A 784 -7.66 2.20 27.03
C ALA A 784 -9.08 2.78 27.25
N GLN A 785 -10.08 2.39 26.44
CA GLN A 785 -11.46 2.86 26.60
C GLN A 785 -12.22 1.96 27.59
N HIS A 786 -11.82 2.05 28.86
CA HIS A 786 -12.38 1.23 29.94
C HIS A 786 -13.83 1.65 30.29
N GLN A 787 -14.13 2.96 30.23
CA GLN A 787 -15.43 3.51 30.64
C GLN A 787 -16.59 2.89 29.87
N LEU A 788 -16.55 2.92 28.53
CA LEU A 788 -17.65 2.40 27.71
C LEU A 788 -17.82 0.90 27.89
N VAL A 789 -16.72 0.15 28.03
CA VAL A 789 -16.77 -1.29 28.33
C VAL A 789 -17.39 -1.54 29.70
N GLY A 790 -17.04 -0.74 30.72
CA GLY A 790 -17.57 -0.83 32.08
C GLY A 790 -19.07 -0.56 32.20
N LEU A 791 -19.66 0.21 31.28
CA LEU A 791 -21.13 0.36 31.20
C LEU A 791 -21.84 -0.97 30.92
N ARG A 792 -21.12 -1.95 30.35
CA ARG A 792 -21.65 -3.25 29.94
C ARG A 792 -21.10 -4.38 30.79
N ASN A 793 -19.80 -4.36 31.08
CA ASN A 793 -19.10 -5.47 31.71
C ASN A 793 -17.98 -4.98 32.67
N PRO A 794 -18.22 -5.03 34.00
CA PRO A 794 -17.24 -4.64 35.01
C PRO A 794 -15.94 -5.48 35.01
N GLU A 795 -16.00 -6.74 34.59
CA GLU A 795 -14.83 -7.62 34.54
C GLU A 795 -13.88 -7.18 33.41
N LEU A 796 -14.42 -6.90 32.22
CA LEU A 796 -13.64 -6.38 31.10
C LEU A 796 -13.13 -4.93 31.35
N GLU A 797 -13.85 -4.14 32.15
CA GLU A 797 -13.34 -2.87 32.64
C GLU A 797 -12.13 -3.07 33.56
N ALA A 798 -12.22 -3.99 34.51
CA ALA A 798 -11.11 -4.30 35.42
C ALA A 798 -9.86 -4.77 34.65
N GLU A 799 -10.04 -5.58 33.60
CA GLU A 799 -8.98 -5.96 32.68
C GLU A 799 -8.33 -4.75 31.98
N SER A 800 -9.16 -3.82 31.48
CA SER A 800 -8.70 -2.58 30.84
C SER A 800 -7.91 -1.69 31.81
N ILE A 801 -8.39 -1.57 33.04
CA ILE A 801 -7.70 -0.85 34.12
C ILE A 801 -6.37 -1.53 34.50
N ALA A 802 -6.35 -2.86 34.59
CA ALA A 802 -5.12 -3.61 34.88
C ALA A 802 -4.05 -3.38 33.80
N LEU A 803 -4.45 -3.44 32.52
CA LEU A 803 -3.57 -3.12 31.40
C LEU A 803 -3.03 -1.69 31.50
N LEU A 804 -3.89 -0.70 31.74
CA LEU A 804 -3.50 0.71 31.90
C LEU A 804 -2.52 0.92 33.06
N LYS A 805 -2.78 0.35 34.25
CA LYS A 805 -1.90 0.45 35.42
C LYS A 805 -0.54 -0.22 35.23
N SER A 806 -0.48 -1.26 34.40
CA SER A 806 0.78 -1.94 34.08
C SER A 806 1.65 -1.21 33.04
N SER A 807 1.11 -0.18 32.39
CA SER A 807 1.76 0.45 31.23
C SER A 807 2.96 1.32 31.59
N ALA A 808 2.97 1.91 32.79
CA ALA A 808 3.97 2.89 33.21
C ALA A 808 4.51 2.62 34.63
N SER A 809 5.67 3.20 34.91
CA SER A 809 6.24 3.32 36.25
C SER A 809 6.74 4.74 36.51
N LEU A 810 6.81 5.11 37.80
CA LEU A 810 7.23 6.43 38.27
C LEU A 810 8.50 6.32 39.11
N THR A 811 9.42 7.25 38.92
CA THR A 811 10.53 7.52 39.86
C THR A 811 10.69 9.03 39.99
N ALA A 812 11.24 9.49 41.10
CA ALA A 812 11.43 10.92 41.35
C ALA A 812 12.72 11.19 42.12
N ARG A 813 13.31 12.36 41.89
CA ARG A 813 14.55 12.80 42.51
C ARG A 813 14.62 14.33 42.52
N LEU A 814 15.45 14.88 43.40
CA LEU A 814 15.84 16.30 43.37
C LEU A 814 17.09 16.46 42.50
N GLU A 815 17.11 17.50 41.68
CA GLU A 815 18.27 17.90 40.86
C GLU A 815 18.18 19.41 40.61
N ASP A 816 19.25 20.14 40.91
CA ASP A 816 19.36 21.59 40.67
C ASP A 816 18.19 22.43 41.20
N GLY A 817 17.67 22.10 42.40
CA GLY A 817 16.54 22.80 43.01
C GLY A 817 15.18 22.50 42.36
N GLN A 818 15.09 21.44 41.55
CA GLN A 818 13.86 20.99 40.91
C GLN A 818 13.49 19.58 41.36
N LEU A 819 12.18 19.32 41.46
CA LEU A 819 11.66 17.96 41.49
C LEU A 819 11.62 17.44 40.05
N VAL A 820 12.36 16.36 39.78
CA VAL A 820 12.34 15.68 38.48
C VAL A 820 11.57 14.37 38.63
N VAL A 821 10.47 14.26 37.89
CA VAL A 821 9.62 13.07 37.85
C VAL A 821 9.85 12.35 36.54
N ARG A 822 10.34 11.11 36.62
CA ARG A 822 10.50 10.23 35.46
C ARG A 822 9.28 9.32 35.32
N VAL A 823 8.65 9.37 34.15
CA VAL A 823 7.64 8.41 33.73
C VAL A 823 8.26 7.47 32.71
N THR A 824 8.27 6.17 33.00
CA THR A 824 8.84 5.14 32.12
C THR A 824 7.72 4.28 31.54
N ASN A 825 7.71 4.09 30.22
CA ASN A 825 6.81 3.14 29.57
C ASN A 825 7.39 1.73 29.68
N VAL A 826 6.79 0.90 30.52
CA VAL A 826 7.31 -0.44 30.88
C VAL A 826 6.43 -1.58 30.34
N GLY A 827 5.20 -1.29 29.96
CA GLY A 827 4.21 -2.30 29.56
C GLY A 827 3.62 -2.12 28.15
N ALA A 828 3.69 -0.94 27.55
CA ALA A 828 3.09 -0.69 26.24
C ALA A 828 4.10 -0.92 25.10
N GLY A 829 3.69 -1.72 24.12
CA GLY A 829 4.49 -2.02 22.92
C GLY A 829 4.61 -0.88 21.92
N HIS A 830 3.88 0.21 22.14
CA HIS A 830 3.77 1.42 21.31
C HIS A 830 3.98 2.66 22.19
N ALA A 831 3.81 3.87 21.64
CA ALA A 831 3.89 5.08 22.45
C ALA A 831 2.79 5.13 23.52
N LEU A 832 3.04 5.80 24.64
CA LEU A 832 2.10 5.97 25.74
C LEU A 832 1.73 7.46 25.89
N PRO A 833 0.45 7.83 25.71
CA PRO A 833 -0.63 7.03 25.10
C PRO A 833 -0.53 6.92 23.56
N THR A 834 -1.11 5.88 22.95
CA THR A 834 -1.21 5.71 21.47
C THR A 834 -2.65 5.90 20.95
N GLY A 835 -2.89 5.67 19.65
CA GLY A 835 -4.19 5.82 19.00
C GLY A 835 -4.50 7.29 18.75
N VAL A 836 -5.72 7.70 19.11
CA VAL A 836 -6.18 9.10 19.18
C VAL A 836 -5.52 9.88 20.33
N ALA A 837 -4.19 9.87 20.38
CA ALA A 837 -3.40 10.49 21.44
C ALA A 837 -3.49 12.04 21.44
N ASP A 838 -4.09 12.61 20.42
CA ASP A 838 -4.54 14.00 20.32
C ASP A 838 -5.78 14.31 21.17
N PHE A 839 -6.55 13.28 21.55
CA PHE A 839 -7.70 13.40 22.45
C PHE A 839 -7.52 12.66 23.79
N ARG A 840 -6.44 11.92 24.03
CA ARG A 840 -6.25 11.24 25.32
C ARG A 840 -5.62 12.17 26.35
N GLU A 841 -6.06 12.09 27.60
CA GLU A 841 -5.40 12.77 28.71
C GLU A 841 -4.60 11.77 29.53
N LEU A 842 -3.28 11.95 29.55
CA LEU A 842 -2.34 11.33 30.49
C LEU A 842 -1.51 12.47 31.09
N TRP A 843 -1.53 12.66 32.40
CA TRP A 843 -0.85 13.78 33.03
C TRP A 843 -0.35 13.46 34.45
N LEU A 844 0.56 14.29 34.94
CA LEU A 844 1.06 14.23 36.31
C LEU A 844 0.27 15.17 37.23
N GLU A 845 -0.14 14.65 38.39
CA GLU A 845 -0.62 15.42 39.53
C GLU A 845 0.43 15.33 40.65
N ILE A 846 0.92 16.48 41.10
CA ILE A 846 2.05 16.63 42.03
C ILE A 846 1.61 17.41 43.26
N SER A 847 2.03 16.94 44.44
CA SER A 847 1.91 17.65 45.71
C SER A 847 3.21 17.46 46.50
N VAL A 848 3.85 18.55 46.89
CA VAL A 848 5.07 18.53 47.71
C VAL A 848 4.86 19.34 48.96
N LYS A 849 5.19 18.77 50.11
CA LYS A 849 5.18 19.45 51.42
C LYS A 849 6.57 19.50 52.02
N ASN A 850 6.86 20.57 52.77
CA ASN A 850 8.10 20.69 53.55
C ASN A 850 8.02 19.91 54.87
N GLY A 851 9.11 19.87 55.64
CA GLY A 851 9.14 19.24 56.97
C GLY A 851 8.20 19.85 58.03
N ALA A 852 7.64 21.03 57.79
CA ALA A 852 6.60 21.64 58.63
C ALA A 852 5.17 21.23 58.22
N GLY A 853 5.01 20.54 57.09
CA GLY A 853 3.73 20.13 56.53
C GLY A 853 3.10 21.14 55.57
N ASP A 854 3.77 22.25 55.27
CA ASP A 854 3.27 23.26 54.33
C ASP A 854 3.45 22.78 52.88
N THR A 855 2.42 22.94 52.04
CA THR A 855 2.51 22.67 50.60
C THR A 855 3.40 23.71 49.94
N VAL A 856 4.51 23.26 49.34
CA VAL A 856 5.50 24.11 48.65
C VAL A 856 5.41 24.01 47.12
N LEU A 857 4.80 22.95 46.60
CA LEU A 857 4.50 22.79 45.18
C LEU A 857 3.19 22.01 45.03
N GLN A 858 2.33 22.47 44.14
CA GLN A 858 1.12 21.78 43.73
C GLN A 858 0.90 22.00 42.23
N SER A 859 0.66 20.93 41.47
CA SER A 859 0.46 21.00 40.01
C SER A 859 -0.43 19.86 39.51
N GLY A 860 -1.28 20.14 38.52
CA GLY A 860 -2.06 19.11 37.82
C GLY A 860 -3.35 18.63 38.49
N GLN A 861 -3.78 19.25 39.59
CA GLN A 861 -5.06 18.94 40.23
C GLN A 861 -6.23 19.43 39.37
N PRO A 862 -7.17 18.55 38.98
CA PRO A 862 -8.32 18.96 38.20
C PRO A 862 -9.18 20.04 38.90
N VAL A 863 -9.59 21.05 38.14
CA VAL A 863 -10.52 22.10 38.60
C VAL A 863 -11.84 21.89 37.87
N ASP A 864 -12.93 21.67 38.62
CA ASP A 864 -14.23 21.29 38.06
C ASP A 864 -14.16 20.09 37.09
N GLY A 865 -13.21 19.18 37.35
CA GLY A 865 -12.93 18.01 36.51
C GLY A 865 -12.11 18.30 35.25
N ALA A 866 -11.78 19.54 34.91
CA ALA A 866 -10.88 19.86 33.80
C ALA A 866 -9.41 19.76 34.25
N VAL A 867 -8.54 19.19 33.41
CA VAL A 867 -7.10 19.20 33.67
C VAL A 867 -6.58 20.63 33.46
N PRO A 868 -5.82 21.21 34.42
CA PRO A 868 -5.27 22.56 34.27
C PRO A 868 -4.38 22.69 33.04
N ALA A 869 -4.37 23.88 32.41
CA ALA A 869 -3.59 24.12 31.19
C ALA A 869 -2.06 24.05 31.41
N ASP A 870 -1.60 24.25 32.64
CA ASP A 870 -0.22 24.15 33.09
C ASP A 870 0.17 22.74 33.60
N ALA A 871 -0.76 21.78 33.56
CA ALA A 871 -0.44 20.40 33.88
C ALA A 871 0.51 19.80 32.83
N HIS A 872 1.48 19.01 33.29
CA HIS A 872 2.40 18.31 32.39
C HIS A 872 1.68 17.11 31.76
N MET A 873 1.27 17.27 30.50
CA MET A 873 0.54 16.27 29.73
C MET A 873 1.45 15.46 28.79
N PHE A 874 1.12 14.19 28.60
CA PHE A 874 1.69 13.31 27.57
C PHE A 874 0.66 13.11 26.45
N ARG A 875 0.81 13.81 25.32
CA ARG A 875 -0.20 13.89 24.24
C ARG A 875 0.42 14.20 22.88
N LYS A 876 -0.39 14.18 21.83
CA LYS A 876 -0.12 14.93 20.59
C LYS A 876 -0.97 16.19 20.53
N VAL A 877 -0.50 17.20 19.81
CA VAL A 877 -1.34 18.32 19.37
C VAL A 877 -1.19 18.49 17.87
N PHE A 878 -2.29 18.29 17.15
CA PHE A 878 -2.36 18.46 15.71
C PHE A 878 -2.76 19.88 15.34
N GLY A 879 -2.06 20.44 14.36
CA GLY A 879 -2.31 21.76 13.77
C GLY A 879 -2.67 21.67 12.29
N ASP A 880 -3.42 22.66 11.82
CA ASP A 880 -3.68 22.89 10.40
C ASP A 880 -2.44 23.49 9.70
N SER A 881 -2.56 23.87 8.43
CA SER A 881 -1.47 24.48 7.65
C SER A 881 -0.98 25.80 8.25
N ASP A 882 -1.83 26.52 8.98
CA ASP A 882 -1.53 27.79 9.65
C ASP A 882 -0.95 27.59 11.06
N GLY A 883 -0.87 26.35 11.53
CA GLY A 883 -0.37 26.01 12.87
C GLY A 883 -1.40 26.20 13.98
N LYS A 884 -2.70 26.27 13.65
CA LYS A 884 -3.78 26.34 14.65
C LYS A 884 -4.25 24.94 15.01
N PRO A 885 -4.54 24.64 16.30
CA PRO A 885 -5.05 23.33 16.70
C PRO A 885 -6.33 22.94 15.96
N VAL A 886 -6.38 21.73 15.40
CA VAL A 886 -7.53 21.26 14.60
C VAL A 886 -8.71 20.77 15.46
N GLY A 887 -8.49 20.48 16.73
CA GLY A 887 -9.52 19.93 17.63
C GLY A 887 -10.17 18.68 17.06
N LEU A 888 -11.50 18.56 17.15
CA LEU A 888 -12.26 17.41 16.64
C LEU A 888 -12.12 17.16 15.12
N ARG A 889 -11.60 18.13 14.35
CA ARG A 889 -11.35 17.99 12.90
C ARG A 889 -9.96 17.42 12.62
N PHE A 890 -9.58 16.36 13.33
CA PHE A 890 -8.25 15.76 13.25
C PHE A 890 -7.83 15.39 11.82
N TRP A 891 -8.80 15.10 10.93
CA TRP A 891 -8.57 14.82 9.51
C TRP A 891 -7.99 16.00 8.71
N ARG A 892 -7.94 17.21 9.30
CA ARG A 892 -7.26 18.40 8.74
C ARG A 892 -5.85 18.61 9.28
N TYR A 893 -5.29 17.60 9.96
CA TYR A 893 -3.91 17.60 10.43
C TYR A 893 -2.92 17.84 9.28
N ALA A 894 -2.12 18.88 9.42
CA ALA A 894 -1.05 19.25 8.48
C ALA A 894 0.28 19.54 9.18
N LYS A 895 0.29 19.84 10.48
CA LYS A 895 1.49 20.11 11.29
C LYS A 895 1.40 19.53 12.68
N LEU A 896 2.47 18.91 13.17
CA LEU A 896 2.59 18.42 14.55
C LEU A 896 3.08 19.55 15.45
N LEU A 897 2.20 20.10 16.28
CA LEU A 897 2.53 21.21 17.16
C LEU A 897 3.25 20.75 18.43
N GLU A 898 2.90 19.55 18.92
CA GLU A 898 3.42 18.98 20.15
C GLU A 898 3.35 17.45 20.07
N ASP A 899 4.39 16.74 20.53
CA ASP A 899 4.34 15.30 20.83
C ASP A 899 5.14 15.05 22.12
N THR A 900 4.41 14.90 23.22
CA THR A 900 4.97 14.64 24.55
C THR A 900 4.84 13.20 24.99
N ARG A 901 4.46 12.28 24.09
CA ARG A 901 4.21 10.87 24.46
C ARG A 901 5.50 10.15 24.80
N ILE A 902 5.37 9.01 25.47
CA ILE A 902 6.49 8.20 25.94
C ILE A 902 6.67 6.99 25.00
N PRO A 903 7.77 6.89 24.23
CA PRO A 903 8.03 5.74 23.35
C PRO A 903 8.03 4.41 24.10
N ALA A 904 7.80 3.30 23.40
CA ALA A 904 7.88 1.95 23.97
C ALA A 904 9.27 1.69 24.58
N LYS A 905 9.31 1.19 25.83
CA LYS A 905 10.54 1.05 26.65
C LYS A 905 11.32 2.35 26.88
N GLY A 906 10.74 3.50 26.52
CA GLY A 906 11.31 4.83 26.72
C GLY A 906 10.87 5.44 28.05
N TRP A 907 11.35 6.65 28.30
CA TRP A 907 10.99 7.44 29.47
C TRP A 907 10.97 8.94 29.14
N ARG A 908 10.32 9.73 29.99
CA ARG A 908 10.38 11.19 29.98
C ARG A 908 10.57 11.73 31.39
N ASP A 909 11.41 12.75 31.51
CA ASP A 909 11.63 13.49 32.75
C ASP A 909 10.85 14.80 32.68
N GLU A 910 9.91 14.98 33.60
CA GLU A 910 9.14 16.22 33.79
C GLU A 910 9.70 16.96 35.01
N ARG A 911 9.98 18.25 34.84
CA ARG A 911 10.73 19.05 35.82
C ARG A 911 9.84 20.12 36.44
N TYR A 912 9.82 20.19 37.77
CA TYR A 912 9.05 21.16 38.52
C TYR A 912 9.99 22.02 39.39
N PRO A 913 10.06 23.34 39.17
CA PRO A 913 10.88 24.21 40.00
C PRO A 913 10.33 24.26 41.43
N LEU A 914 11.22 24.13 42.41
CA LEU A 914 10.87 24.36 43.81
C LEU A 914 11.14 25.83 44.19
N PRO A 915 10.38 26.40 45.14
CA PRO A 915 10.67 27.73 45.66
C PRO A 915 12.07 27.83 46.28
N ASN A 916 12.70 29.00 46.13
CA ASN A 916 14.02 29.25 46.73
C ASN A 916 13.97 29.09 48.27
N GLY A 917 14.98 28.41 48.84
CA GLY A 917 15.11 28.23 50.28
C GLY A 917 14.31 27.07 50.87
N VAL A 918 13.67 26.25 50.05
CA VAL A 918 13.06 24.98 50.47
C VAL A 918 14.17 23.95 50.73
N SER A 919 14.34 23.56 51.99
CA SER A 919 15.27 22.50 52.43
C SER A 919 14.51 21.29 52.94
N GLY A 920 15.08 20.10 52.72
CA GLY A 920 14.46 18.82 53.10
C GLY A 920 14.28 18.62 54.61
N PRO A 921 13.55 17.57 55.02
CA PRO A 921 12.93 16.55 54.16
C PRO A 921 11.67 17.05 53.44
N LEU A 922 11.49 16.66 52.17
CA LEU A 922 10.30 16.96 51.37
C LEU A 922 9.42 15.73 51.25
N ASP A 923 8.16 15.86 51.63
CA ASP A 923 7.13 14.85 51.45
C ASP A 923 6.49 15.01 50.07
N VAL A 924 6.71 14.05 49.17
CA VAL A 924 6.37 14.15 47.75
C VAL A 924 5.34 13.09 47.39
N GLU A 925 4.17 13.54 46.93
CA GLU A 925 3.13 12.70 46.34
C GLU A 925 3.01 12.99 44.84
N ILE A 926 3.07 11.93 44.03
CA ILE A 926 3.01 11.98 42.57
C ILE A 926 1.96 10.97 42.11
N LYS A 927 1.02 11.41 41.27
CA LYS A 927 0.05 10.54 40.59
C LYS A 927 0.18 10.69 39.09
N LEU A 928 0.22 9.57 38.39
CA LEU A 928 0.01 9.52 36.94
C LEU A 928 -1.46 9.25 36.70
N ASN A 929 -2.18 10.23 36.18
CA ASN A 929 -3.62 10.17 35.96
C ASN A 929 -3.94 10.00 34.47
N PHE A 930 -5.03 9.29 34.18
CA PHE A 930 -5.52 9.03 32.84
C PHE A 930 -7.02 9.32 32.73
N ARG A 931 -7.43 9.86 31.59
CA ARG A 931 -8.83 9.93 31.16
C ARG A 931 -8.90 9.75 29.64
N THR A 932 -9.86 8.94 29.16
CA THR A 932 -9.93 8.57 27.75
C THR A 932 -10.06 9.77 26.82
N TYR A 933 -10.90 10.74 27.20
CA TYR A 933 -11.16 11.97 26.44
C TYR A 933 -11.16 13.18 27.36
N PRO A 934 -10.82 14.38 26.87
CA PRO A 934 -10.77 15.58 27.68
C PRO A 934 -12.18 16.00 28.09
N LYS A 935 -12.29 16.69 29.24
CA LYS A 935 -13.59 17.10 29.78
C LYS A 935 -14.46 17.83 28.74
N TRP A 936 -13.90 18.75 27.98
CA TRP A 936 -14.66 19.51 26.98
C TRP A 936 -15.23 18.64 25.85
N VAL A 937 -14.52 17.57 25.44
CA VAL A 937 -15.03 16.60 24.46
C VAL A 937 -16.18 15.82 25.08
N ASN A 938 -15.99 15.34 26.31
CA ASN A 938 -17.02 14.62 27.02
C ASN A 938 -18.28 15.46 27.24
N ASP A 939 -18.15 16.73 27.63
CA ASP A 939 -19.28 17.64 27.82
C ASP A 939 -20.04 17.86 26.50
N ALA A 940 -19.32 18.03 25.38
CA ALA A 940 -19.92 18.14 24.05
C ALA A 940 -20.66 16.85 23.64
N VAL A 941 -20.09 15.68 23.93
CA VAL A 941 -20.71 14.38 23.63
C VAL A 941 -21.92 14.14 24.52
N ARG A 942 -21.86 14.46 25.80
CA ARG A 942 -22.99 14.35 26.75
C ARG A 942 -24.14 15.30 26.43
N ALA A 943 -23.86 16.45 25.83
CA ALA A 943 -24.91 17.33 25.33
C ALA A 943 -25.73 16.65 24.20
N ALA A 944 -25.08 15.82 23.37
CA ALA A 944 -25.73 15.03 22.33
C ALA A 944 -26.30 13.69 22.85
N GLU A 945 -25.67 13.10 23.87
CA GLU A 945 -26.02 11.82 24.48
C GLU A 945 -26.11 11.94 26.02
N PRO A 946 -27.21 12.50 26.57
CA PRO A 946 -27.31 12.83 28.00
C PRO A 946 -27.24 11.64 28.95
N THR A 947 -27.42 10.42 28.44
CA THR A 947 -27.33 9.18 29.21
C THR A 947 -25.89 8.72 29.45
N LEU A 948 -24.90 9.28 28.75
CA LEU A 948 -23.48 8.99 28.97
C LEU A 948 -23.04 9.55 30.33
N PRO A 949 -22.58 8.70 31.28
CA PRO A 949 -22.06 9.18 32.56
C PRO A 949 -20.76 9.97 32.40
N GLU A 950 -20.45 10.80 33.40
CA GLU A 950 -19.17 11.50 33.45
C GLU A 950 -18.00 10.48 33.52
N PRO A 951 -16.98 10.62 32.67
CA PRO A 951 -15.81 9.75 32.68
C PRO A 951 -15.01 9.96 33.96
N PRO A 952 -14.66 8.89 34.68
CA PRO A 952 -13.81 9.00 35.85
C PRO A 952 -12.38 9.38 35.45
N ILE A 953 -11.64 9.96 36.39
CA ILE A 953 -10.19 10.09 36.32
C ILE A 953 -9.59 8.84 36.97
N LEU A 954 -8.75 8.12 36.22
CA LEU A 954 -8.09 6.91 36.68
C LEU A 954 -6.64 7.21 37.06
N THR A 955 -6.26 6.99 38.31
CA THR A 955 -4.85 6.99 38.71
C THR A 955 -4.20 5.67 38.30
N LEU A 956 -3.26 5.74 37.35
CA LEU A 956 -2.49 4.61 36.84
C LEU A 956 -1.43 4.15 37.84
N ASN A 957 -0.64 5.12 38.32
CA ASN A 957 0.44 4.90 39.27
C ASN A 957 0.45 6.03 40.29
N GLN A 958 0.84 5.69 41.51
CA GLN A 958 1.06 6.64 42.58
C GLN A 958 2.41 6.35 43.23
N LEU A 959 3.18 7.40 43.49
CA LEU A 959 4.47 7.33 44.14
C LEU A 959 4.46 8.32 45.31
N HIS A 960 4.73 7.80 46.51
CA HIS A 960 4.90 8.59 47.72
C HIS A 960 6.30 8.33 48.25
N LEU A 961 7.09 9.40 48.42
CA LEU A 961 8.46 9.31 48.94
C LEU A 961 8.84 10.56 49.73
N THR A 962 9.86 10.41 50.58
CA THR A 962 10.54 11.53 51.21
C THR A 962 11.87 11.76 50.51
N LEU A 963 12.12 12.99 50.07
CA LEU A 963 13.37 13.39 49.43
C LEU A 963 14.18 14.32 50.34
N GLU A 964 15.45 13.99 50.53
CA GLU A 964 16.43 14.85 51.18
C GLU A 964 17.03 15.81 50.15
N SER A 965 17.11 17.09 50.49
CA SER A 965 17.62 18.17 49.62
C SER A 965 19.14 18.16 49.49
#